data_AF-A0A6L7NGA6-F1
#
_entry.id   AF-A0A6L7NGA6-F1
#
_cell.length_a   1.000
_cell.length_b   1.000
_cell.length_c   1.000
_cell.angle_alpha   90.00
_cell.angle_beta   90.00
_cell.angle_gamma   90.00
#
_symmetry.space_group_name_H-M   'P 1'
#
loop_
_entity.id
_entity.type
_entity.pdbx_description
1 polymer ?
#
loop_
_entity_poly.entity_id
_entity_poly.type
_entity_poly.pdbx_seq_one_letter_code
_entity_poly.pdbx_strand_id
1 'polypeptide(L)'
;MDEVILDALHDLGGKVLEPQRADVASQPLADGRAAVGHAGLVSLEPDLGNRYRSPMSMATADARDEEDRTPLIHRLAEHVSGLAFETIPSEIVGLAKDHLVHHVGLALAAVDYPRPRRARAVARRISGEGGRHRILGTPGRYGLLDAVFANSLLMGADALDDAALGGTHPGVLVYPTALALPETRTVSGRDFLAAVVAGYDVLVATARGGWTWGVSTPRRSGCVVGPLGVAAVASRLLGLGPRRSAHALGLAANGAVGLIEGTPFAGILYPHVTRNGVMATLLAADGHRSTPSVLDGPYGLYETYLGAVPGEVVAAMDGLGSDYGLAHAFRKRYACSGFNVVPVELMDNLIRSTGVTVEDVASIRLALPEERRPREEDFDRNFRRYRDGERRYITRYASPRFLAAAWLWDGKLKPARYREDMPAGFVDLLARTSMDFVEGLPLRSARLTVVTTDGHEHVREGHHATPTPPMDYREWLTDLLPAASPSAIEGFVASVERLEESRHASELWTVLDRFADRPDTTPAISPGLDREPGSTASRRIASYVSGARYEDFPPAVLERGKDLLVHHLGLALADRPPKGACPGRPPGDYSAIGRKPSLRLLDAVFANSLSMQTRGRQDSMAGGMRPGALIIPAALGLSEDRAVSGQEFLVAIAVGYDAGLALSAGTWAWGAATARRADCVFGPVAVACTAARLLGLDEERTADAIGQACHLTMGLIEGVEEEALVNAQLARNGVYAAILAEAGFPAADLMIEGEFGLYRSTLGTVPTDLDRSLSGLGTRFGLERAVVSRHGLDPNHLVPVELASRLGARLAGDAGEPVEVEVLLPETRRRWDHVARTRLRGSEHQVSQAAALRRALAQMLAGGPREEDHGANGAPEGAEPADGVALRYEPGRDPWFARVTVTMASGHTESLEGDRSVLPLHLPDRRTLLLDSAGGGNRSKVDEAIRLVGTLETVRDASTLLEVMVDLCG
;
A
#
# COMPACT_ATOMS: atom_id res chain seq x y z
N MET A 1 -15.13 -45.87 11.99
CA MET A 1 -13.95 -45.58 12.84
C MET A 1 -14.42 -44.52 13.83
N ASP A 2 -15.45 -44.86 14.63
CA ASP A 2 -16.43 -43.87 15.12
C ASP A 2 -16.93 -44.11 16.55
N GLU A 3 -16.17 -44.78 17.42
CA GLU A 3 -16.56 -44.91 18.84
C GLU A 3 -15.45 -44.56 19.85
N VAL A 4 -14.29 -44.08 19.39
CA VAL A 4 -13.15 -43.76 20.28
C VAL A 4 -13.01 -42.24 20.55
N ILE A 5 -13.76 -41.38 19.83
CA ILE A 5 -13.63 -39.92 19.96
C ILE A 5 -14.57 -39.33 21.03
N LEU A 6 -15.62 -40.05 21.44
CA LEU A 6 -16.61 -39.53 22.39
C LEU A 6 -16.18 -39.61 23.86
N ASP A 7 -15.30 -40.55 24.23
CA ASP A 7 -14.84 -40.68 25.63
C ASP A 7 -13.72 -39.69 26.00
N ALA A 8 -13.03 -39.08 25.03
CA ALA A 8 -11.95 -38.12 25.29
C ALA A 8 -12.44 -36.71 25.65
N LEU A 9 -13.73 -36.40 25.47
CA LEU A 9 -14.29 -35.06 25.72
C LEU A 9 -14.91 -34.89 27.11
N HIS A 10 -14.98 -35.95 27.92
CA HIS A 10 -15.65 -35.89 29.23
C HIS A 10 -14.72 -35.53 30.41
N ASP A 11 -13.40 -35.47 30.21
CA ASP A 11 -12.42 -35.19 31.28
C ASP A 11 -11.83 -33.76 31.27
N LEU A 12 -12.19 -32.92 30.31
CA LEU A 12 -11.78 -31.51 30.28
C LEU A 12 -12.94 -30.63 30.79
N GLY A 13 -12.98 -30.44 32.11
CA GLY A 13 -13.95 -29.57 32.80
C GLY A 13 -13.97 -28.14 32.28
N GLY A 14 -14.87 -27.87 31.33
CA GLY A 14 -15.17 -26.55 30.79
C GLY A 14 -16.27 -25.86 31.59
N LYS A 15 -15.91 -24.75 32.25
CA LYS A 15 -16.88 -23.75 32.70
C LYS A 15 -17.46 -23.05 31.46
N VAL A 16 -18.73 -23.32 31.17
CA VAL A 16 -19.55 -22.60 30.18
C VAL A 16 -19.78 -21.17 30.68
N LEU A 17 -19.38 -20.16 29.89
CA LEU A 17 -19.79 -18.77 30.07
C LEU A 17 -20.91 -18.46 29.07
N GLU A 18 -22.11 -18.17 29.59
CA GLU A 18 -23.25 -17.71 28.80
C GLU A 18 -23.04 -16.29 28.23
N PRO A 19 -23.58 -15.96 27.04
CA PRO A 19 -23.48 -14.63 26.46
C PRO A 19 -24.55 -13.68 27.05
N GLN A 20 -24.10 -12.58 27.68
CA GLN A 20 -24.99 -11.47 28.05
C GLN A 20 -25.38 -10.64 26.82
N ARG A 21 -26.68 -10.55 26.53
CA ARG A 21 -27.28 -9.57 25.62
C ARG A 21 -27.33 -8.20 26.31
N ALA A 22 -26.88 -7.15 25.63
CA ALA A 22 -27.10 -5.76 26.02
C ALA A 22 -28.17 -5.14 25.11
N ASP A 23 -29.34 -4.83 25.67
CA ASP A 23 -30.38 -4.02 25.04
C ASP A 23 -29.95 -2.55 25.04
N VAL A 24 -29.94 -1.90 23.87
CA VAL A 24 -29.79 -0.45 23.74
C VAL A 24 -31.10 0.13 23.21
N ALA A 25 -31.91 0.68 24.12
CA ALA A 25 -33.10 1.44 23.78
C ALA A 25 -32.73 2.88 23.37
N SER A 26 -33.24 3.30 22.22
CA SER A 26 -33.15 4.64 21.64
C SER A 26 -33.98 5.68 22.42
N GLN A 27 -33.42 6.86 22.68
CA GLN A 27 -34.20 8.08 22.94
C GLN A 27 -33.64 9.31 22.21
N PRO A 28 -34.49 10.29 21.82
CA PRO A 28 -34.13 11.37 20.91
C PRO A 28 -33.65 12.65 21.64
N LEU A 29 -32.79 13.40 20.95
CA LEU A 29 -32.25 14.70 21.34
C LEU A 29 -33.32 15.80 21.37
N ALA A 30 -33.29 16.66 22.38
CA ALA A 30 -34.02 17.92 22.43
C ALA A 30 -33.10 19.09 22.87
N ASP A 31 -33.01 20.09 22.00
CA ASP A 31 -32.71 21.52 22.11
C ASP A 31 -31.99 22.15 23.32
N GLY A 32 -31.03 23.04 23.01
CA GLY A 32 -31.11 24.43 23.49
C GLY A 32 -29.92 25.05 24.27
N ARG A 33 -29.01 25.70 23.53
CA ARG A 33 -28.28 26.99 23.81
C ARG A 33 -27.37 27.17 25.05
N ALA A 34 -26.29 27.95 24.78
CA ALA A 34 -25.35 28.68 25.66
C ALA A 34 -24.10 27.88 26.11
N ALA A 35 -22.87 28.39 26.18
CA ALA A 35 -22.28 29.72 26.00
C ALA A 35 -20.78 29.59 25.61
N VAL A 36 -20.23 30.66 25.03
CA VAL A 36 -18.80 30.82 24.71
C VAL A 36 -17.97 30.95 25.99
N GLY A 37 -16.91 30.15 26.14
CA GLY A 37 -15.91 30.25 27.19
C GLY A 37 -14.59 29.60 26.76
N HIS A 38 -13.51 30.39 26.73
CA HIS A 38 -12.14 29.96 26.46
C HIS A 38 -11.57 29.11 27.63
N ALA A 39 -10.60 28.25 27.28
CA ALA A 39 -9.73 27.43 28.13
C ALA A 39 -10.35 26.16 28.76
N GLY A 40 -9.86 24.99 28.33
CA GLY A 40 -10.16 23.70 28.93
C GLY A 40 -9.75 22.54 28.02
N LEU A 41 -8.49 22.10 28.12
CA LEU A 41 -8.02 20.82 27.60
C LEU A 41 -8.78 19.70 28.34
N VAL A 42 -9.76 19.10 27.68
CA VAL A 42 -10.39 17.86 28.14
C VAL A 42 -9.60 16.71 27.52
N SER A 43 -8.99 15.90 28.39
CA SER A 43 -8.34 14.63 28.04
C SER A 43 -9.37 13.72 27.37
N LEU A 44 -9.12 13.33 26.12
CA LEU A 44 -9.95 12.44 25.33
C LEU A 44 -9.24 11.09 25.23
N GLU A 45 -9.62 10.14 26.07
CA GLU A 45 -9.35 8.73 25.77
C GLU A 45 -10.30 8.28 24.66
N PRO A 46 -9.81 7.72 23.53
CA PRO A 46 -10.67 6.94 22.66
C PRO A 46 -11.08 5.67 23.41
N ASP A 47 -12.38 5.39 23.44
CA ASP A 47 -12.93 4.11 23.90
C ASP A 47 -12.46 3.01 22.93
N LEU A 48 -11.23 2.52 23.15
CA LEU A 48 -10.62 1.38 22.48
C LEU A 48 -11.14 0.04 23.06
N GLY A 49 -12.24 0.09 23.81
CA GLY A 49 -12.86 -1.04 24.48
C GLY A 49 -13.26 -2.15 23.52
N ASN A 50 -12.79 -3.37 23.84
CA ASN A 50 -13.24 -4.68 23.37
C ASN A 50 -12.78 -5.27 22.03
N ARG A 51 -12.04 -4.58 21.15
CA ARG A 51 -11.47 -5.25 19.94
C ARG A 51 -9.96 -5.48 19.95
N TYR A 52 -9.21 -4.80 20.80
CA TYR A 52 -7.78 -5.02 20.99
C TYR A 52 -7.51 -5.47 22.43
N ARG A 53 -7.65 -6.77 22.71
CA ARG A 53 -7.07 -7.33 23.94
C ARG A 53 -5.56 -7.09 23.89
N SER A 54 -5.00 -6.52 24.97
CA SER A 54 -3.55 -6.41 25.16
C SER A 54 -2.89 -7.79 25.00
N PRO A 55 -1.90 -7.97 24.10
CA PRO A 55 -1.21 -9.26 23.94
C PRO A 55 -0.36 -9.66 25.16
N MET A 56 -0.16 -8.77 26.13
CA MET A 56 0.71 -9.05 27.28
C MET A 56 0.17 -10.12 28.25
N SER A 57 -1.08 -10.60 28.13
CA SER A 57 -1.58 -11.63 29.07
C SER A 57 -1.27 -13.07 28.68
N MET A 58 -0.53 -13.34 27.58
CA MET A 58 -0.14 -14.72 27.19
C MET A 58 1.37 -14.98 27.13
N ALA A 59 2.22 -14.00 27.45
CA ALA A 59 3.67 -14.12 27.24
C ALA A 59 4.46 -14.77 28.40
N THR A 60 3.95 -15.82 29.06
CA THR A 60 4.71 -16.46 30.17
C THR A 60 4.75 -17.99 30.18
N ALA A 61 4.40 -18.70 29.10
CA ALA A 61 4.52 -20.17 29.09
C ALA A 61 5.18 -20.82 27.85
N ASP A 62 5.02 -20.29 26.63
CA ASP A 62 5.45 -20.99 25.39
C ASP A 62 6.65 -20.40 24.63
N ALA A 63 7.29 -19.34 25.15
CA ALA A 63 8.35 -18.61 24.42
C ALA A 63 9.62 -19.43 24.07
N ARG A 64 9.75 -20.66 24.58
CA ARG A 64 10.89 -21.56 24.30
C ARG A 64 10.66 -22.48 23.09
N ASP A 65 9.42 -22.76 22.70
CA ASP A 65 9.10 -23.62 21.54
C ASP A 65 8.98 -22.81 20.22
N GLU A 66 8.73 -21.49 20.30
CA GLU A 66 8.79 -20.57 19.14
C GLU A 66 10.23 -20.27 18.68
N GLU A 67 11.22 -20.50 19.54
CA GLU A 67 12.63 -20.08 19.35
C GLU A 67 13.39 -20.90 18.26
N ASP A 68 12.86 -22.05 17.82
CA ASP A 68 13.54 -22.99 16.91
C ASP A 68 12.88 -23.13 15.51
N ARG A 69 11.84 -22.33 15.20
CA ARG A 69 11.11 -22.46 13.93
C ARG A 69 11.71 -21.56 12.85
N THR A 70 12.08 -22.15 11.70
CA THR A 70 12.54 -21.39 10.53
C THR A 70 11.49 -20.34 10.12
N PRO A 71 11.86 -19.04 10.01
CA PRO A 71 10.95 -17.98 9.60
C PRO A 71 10.26 -18.29 8.27
N LEU A 72 8.97 -17.93 8.15
CA LEU A 72 8.16 -18.25 6.96
C LEU A 72 8.81 -17.75 5.66
N ILE A 73 9.49 -16.60 5.70
CA ILE A 73 10.13 -16.02 4.53
C ILE A 73 11.25 -16.89 3.96
N HIS A 74 12.00 -17.60 4.81
CA HIS A 74 13.11 -18.45 4.38
C HIS A 74 12.59 -19.70 3.69
N ARG A 75 11.52 -20.30 4.22
CA ARG A 75 10.84 -21.46 3.60
C ARG A 75 10.34 -21.12 2.20
N LEU A 76 9.70 -19.96 2.04
CA LEU A 76 9.26 -19.46 0.74
C LEU A 76 10.45 -19.23 -0.21
N ALA A 77 11.52 -18.61 0.27
CA ALA A 77 12.68 -18.28 -0.55
C ALA A 77 13.45 -19.52 -1.03
N GLU A 78 13.53 -20.55 -0.19
CA GLU A 78 14.09 -21.87 -0.53
C GLU A 78 13.25 -22.54 -1.62
N HIS A 79 11.92 -22.57 -1.48
CA HIS A 79 11.01 -23.10 -2.50
C HIS A 79 11.19 -22.36 -3.84
N VAL A 80 11.12 -21.03 -3.83
CA VAL A 80 11.22 -20.20 -5.05
C VAL A 80 12.52 -20.45 -5.80
N SER A 81 13.64 -20.51 -5.07
CA SER A 81 14.98 -20.63 -5.66
C SER A 81 15.32 -22.08 -6.01
N GLY A 82 14.74 -23.04 -5.29
CA GLY A 82 15.06 -24.48 -5.39
C GLY A 82 14.11 -25.31 -6.24
N LEU A 83 12.91 -24.82 -6.56
CA LEU A 83 11.94 -25.55 -7.40
C LEU A 83 12.60 -25.92 -8.74
N ALA A 84 12.65 -27.19 -9.12
CA ALA A 84 13.18 -27.62 -10.42
C ALA A 84 12.03 -27.88 -11.38
N PHE A 85 12.18 -27.58 -12.67
CA PHE A 85 11.11 -27.86 -13.65
C PHE A 85 10.78 -29.35 -13.70
N GLU A 86 11.81 -30.20 -13.61
CA GLU A 86 11.74 -31.65 -13.69
C GLU A 86 10.95 -32.28 -12.54
N THR A 87 10.77 -31.58 -11.42
CA THR A 87 9.99 -32.05 -10.27
C THR A 87 8.52 -31.65 -10.34
N ILE A 88 8.14 -30.80 -11.30
CA ILE A 88 6.76 -30.32 -11.45
C ILE A 88 5.95 -31.36 -12.24
N PRO A 89 4.81 -31.83 -11.72
CA PRO A 89 3.94 -32.74 -12.45
C PRO A 89 3.46 -32.16 -13.78
N SER A 90 3.33 -33.00 -14.80
CA SER A 90 2.94 -32.58 -16.16
C SER A 90 1.57 -31.90 -16.20
N GLU A 91 0.67 -32.28 -15.30
CA GLU A 91 -0.67 -31.70 -15.14
C GLU A 91 -0.58 -30.25 -14.67
N ILE A 92 0.34 -29.95 -13.74
CA ILE A 92 0.57 -28.58 -13.24
C ILE A 92 1.22 -27.72 -14.33
N VAL A 93 2.14 -28.29 -15.12
CA VAL A 93 2.70 -27.62 -16.31
C VAL A 93 1.60 -27.30 -17.32
N GLY A 94 0.68 -28.25 -17.57
CA GLY A 94 -0.50 -28.04 -18.41
C GLY A 94 -1.37 -26.90 -17.91
N LEU A 95 -1.69 -26.87 -16.61
CA LEU A 95 -2.46 -25.78 -16.01
C LEU A 95 -1.78 -24.42 -16.14
N ALA A 96 -0.45 -24.35 -15.98
CA ALA A 96 0.30 -23.11 -16.18
C ALA A 96 0.17 -22.60 -17.63
N LYS A 97 0.25 -23.50 -18.63
CA LYS A 97 0.08 -23.17 -20.05
C LYS A 97 -1.35 -22.70 -20.36
N ASP A 98 -2.34 -23.42 -19.85
CA ASP A 98 -3.76 -23.07 -20.00
C ASP A 98 -4.08 -21.68 -19.44
N HIS A 99 -3.58 -21.39 -18.23
CA HIS A 99 -3.77 -20.08 -17.61
C HIS A 99 -3.02 -18.98 -18.39
N LEU A 100 -1.85 -19.26 -18.96
CA LEU A 100 -1.15 -18.32 -19.82
C LEU A 100 -1.98 -17.94 -21.04
N VAL A 101 -2.49 -18.94 -21.78
CA VAL A 101 -3.33 -18.69 -22.98
C VAL A 101 -4.59 -17.91 -22.60
N HIS A 102 -5.24 -18.30 -21.50
CA HIS A 102 -6.44 -17.62 -20.98
C HIS A 102 -6.18 -16.12 -20.71
N HIS A 103 -5.17 -15.79 -19.91
CA HIS A 103 -4.92 -14.40 -19.52
C HIS A 103 -4.43 -13.54 -20.70
N VAL A 104 -3.62 -14.09 -21.60
CA VAL A 104 -3.21 -13.38 -22.82
C VAL A 104 -4.40 -13.14 -23.75
N GLY A 105 -5.29 -14.13 -23.92
CA GLY A 105 -6.52 -13.96 -24.69
C GLY A 105 -7.39 -12.81 -24.16
N LEU A 106 -7.64 -12.80 -22.84
CA LEU A 106 -8.36 -11.71 -22.19
C LEU A 106 -7.67 -10.35 -22.38
N ALA A 107 -6.35 -10.31 -22.24
CA ALA A 107 -5.59 -9.08 -22.44
C ALA A 107 -5.76 -8.53 -23.86
N LEU A 108 -5.67 -9.38 -24.89
CA LEU A 108 -5.81 -8.97 -26.30
C LEU A 108 -7.25 -8.53 -26.66
N ALA A 109 -8.26 -9.07 -25.97
CA ALA A 109 -9.64 -8.66 -26.13
C ALA A 109 -9.90 -7.26 -25.52
N ALA A 110 -9.18 -6.94 -24.44
CA ALA A 110 -9.36 -5.71 -23.67
C ALA A 110 -8.50 -4.51 -24.12
N VAL A 111 -7.68 -4.64 -25.17
CA VAL A 111 -6.72 -3.61 -25.63
C VAL A 111 -7.34 -2.21 -25.78
N ASP A 112 -8.58 -2.17 -26.28
CA ASP A 112 -9.30 -0.92 -26.58
C ASP A 112 -10.31 -0.51 -25.49
N TYR A 113 -10.30 -1.19 -24.35
CA TYR A 113 -11.15 -0.80 -23.23
C TYR A 113 -10.68 0.53 -22.63
N PRO A 114 -11.58 1.37 -22.10
CA PRO A 114 -11.23 2.70 -21.58
C PRO A 114 -10.09 2.68 -20.55
N ARG A 115 -10.10 1.73 -19.61
CA ARG A 115 -9.08 1.60 -18.56
C ARG A 115 -7.71 1.17 -19.09
N PRO A 116 -7.58 0.06 -19.84
CA PRO A 116 -6.34 -0.27 -20.54
C PRO A 116 -5.76 0.85 -21.39
N ARG A 117 -6.61 1.60 -22.11
CA ARG A 117 -6.17 2.77 -22.88
C ARG A 117 -5.56 3.86 -22.01
N ARG A 118 -6.20 4.21 -20.87
CA ARG A 118 -5.65 5.16 -19.90
C ARG A 118 -4.33 4.65 -19.31
N ALA A 119 -4.21 3.35 -19.01
CA ALA A 119 -2.97 2.77 -18.50
C ALA A 119 -1.83 2.84 -19.53
N ARG A 120 -2.12 2.61 -20.81
CA ARG A 120 -1.15 2.81 -21.90
C ARG A 120 -0.70 4.27 -22.01
N ALA A 121 -1.63 5.22 -21.88
CA ALA A 121 -1.29 6.65 -21.86
C ALA A 121 -0.39 7.01 -20.67
N VAL A 122 -0.68 6.48 -19.48
CA VAL A 122 0.16 6.64 -18.29
C VAL A 122 1.54 6.02 -18.48
N ALA A 123 1.62 4.81 -19.04
CA ALA A 123 2.87 4.15 -19.35
C ALA A 123 3.71 4.98 -20.34
N ARG A 124 3.09 5.54 -21.39
CA ARG A 124 3.75 6.45 -22.34
C ARG A 124 4.23 7.72 -21.66
N ARG A 125 3.45 8.33 -20.76
CA ARG A 125 3.86 9.53 -20.03
C ARG A 125 5.08 9.30 -19.15
N ILE A 126 5.10 8.22 -18.38
CA ILE A 126 6.17 7.96 -17.39
C ILE A 126 7.41 7.38 -18.05
N SER A 127 7.22 6.46 -18.99
CA SER A 127 8.32 5.71 -19.60
C SER A 127 8.70 6.16 -21.01
N GLY A 128 7.97 7.10 -21.60
CA GLY A 128 8.20 7.52 -22.99
C GLY A 128 8.23 6.33 -23.95
N GLU A 129 9.01 6.43 -25.02
CA GLU A 129 9.20 5.35 -26.01
C GLU A 129 10.58 4.67 -25.92
N GLY A 130 11.43 5.08 -24.96
CA GLY A 130 12.79 4.55 -24.78
C GLY A 130 12.87 3.24 -23.98
N GLY A 131 11.74 2.59 -23.72
CA GLY A 131 11.68 1.34 -22.95
C GLY A 131 12.17 0.10 -23.70
N ARG A 132 12.10 -1.06 -23.04
CA ARG A 132 12.44 -2.37 -23.65
C ARG A 132 11.31 -3.41 -23.54
N HIS A 133 10.25 -3.09 -22.79
CA HIS A 133 9.18 -4.02 -22.49
C HIS A 133 7.92 -3.68 -23.28
N ARG A 134 7.12 -4.69 -23.62
CA ARG A 134 5.91 -4.53 -24.44
C ARG A 134 4.64 -4.53 -23.59
N ILE A 135 3.66 -3.77 -24.08
CA ILE A 135 2.27 -3.89 -23.65
C ILE A 135 1.54 -4.74 -24.70
N LEU A 136 0.84 -5.79 -24.27
CA LEU A 136 0.16 -6.75 -25.13
C LEU A 136 -0.81 -6.04 -26.10
N GLY A 137 -0.77 -6.45 -27.37
CA GLY A 137 -1.63 -5.89 -28.43
C GLY A 137 -1.27 -4.46 -28.84
N THR A 138 -0.05 -3.99 -28.56
CA THR A 138 0.39 -2.63 -28.92
C THR A 138 1.83 -2.64 -29.47
N PRO A 139 2.18 -1.70 -30.37
CA PRO A 139 3.51 -1.65 -30.98
C PRO A 139 4.59 -1.00 -30.09
N GLY A 140 4.19 -0.25 -29.05
CA GLY A 140 5.09 0.57 -28.24
C GLY A 140 6.08 -0.21 -27.36
N ARG A 141 7.11 0.50 -26.85
CA ARG A 141 8.08 -0.01 -25.88
C ARG A 141 8.12 0.88 -24.65
N TYR A 142 8.07 0.25 -23.47
CA TYR A 142 7.84 0.91 -22.19
C TYR A 142 8.83 0.42 -21.11
N GLY A 143 8.85 1.12 -19.99
CA GLY A 143 9.58 0.72 -18.79
C GLY A 143 8.98 -0.56 -18.20
N LEU A 144 9.81 -1.38 -17.54
CA LEU A 144 9.38 -2.67 -16.97
C LEU A 144 8.14 -2.52 -16.07
N LEU A 145 8.19 -1.62 -15.09
CA LEU A 145 7.10 -1.42 -14.13
C LEU A 145 5.81 -0.94 -14.80
N ASP A 146 5.91 -0.18 -15.88
CA ASP A 146 4.75 0.40 -16.54
C ASP A 146 4.13 -0.61 -17.53
N ALA A 147 4.96 -1.46 -18.16
CA ALA A 147 4.52 -2.58 -18.98
C ALA A 147 3.79 -3.64 -18.13
N VAL A 148 4.36 -4.06 -16.99
CA VAL A 148 3.69 -5.04 -16.11
C VAL A 148 2.39 -4.49 -15.52
N PHE A 149 2.35 -3.20 -15.20
CA PHE A 149 1.12 -2.52 -14.75
C PHE A 149 0.03 -2.58 -15.82
N ALA A 150 0.33 -2.17 -17.04
CA ALA A 150 -0.64 -2.16 -18.12
C ALA A 150 -1.08 -3.57 -18.53
N ASN A 151 -0.16 -4.54 -18.59
CA ASN A 151 -0.48 -5.93 -18.89
C ASN A 151 -1.32 -6.58 -17.79
N SER A 152 -1.06 -6.30 -16.51
CA SER A 152 -1.91 -6.73 -15.40
C SER A 152 -3.34 -6.19 -15.54
N LEU A 153 -3.48 -4.91 -15.90
CA LEU A 153 -4.79 -4.29 -16.09
C LEU A 153 -5.55 -4.89 -17.28
N LEU A 154 -4.85 -5.16 -18.39
CA LEU A 154 -5.42 -5.83 -19.57
C LEU A 154 -5.97 -7.22 -19.19
N MET A 155 -5.18 -8.03 -18.49
CA MET A 155 -5.56 -9.40 -18.11
C MET A 155 -6.77 -9.46 -17.16
N GLY A 156 -7.00 -8.41 -16.36
CA GLY A 156 -8.12 -8.32 -15.42
C GLY A 156 -9.32 -7.48 -15.88
N ALA A 157 -9.31 -6.94 -17.09
CA ALA A 157 -10.25 -5.91 -17.52
C ALA A 157 -11.72 -6.40 -17.63
N ASP A 158 -11.91 -7.67 -18.00
CA ASP A 158 -13.24 -8.28 -18.22
C ASP A 158 -13.79 -9.03 -17.00
N ALA A 159 -13.07 -9.06 -15.88
CA ALA A 159 -13.43 -9.84 -14.69
C ALA A 159 -13.59 -11.37 -14.93
N LEU A 160 -13.02 -11.87 -16.04
CA LEU A 160 -12.93 -13.29 -16.41
C LEU A 160 -11.58 -13.92 -16.05
N ASP A 161 -10.71 -13.15 -15.42
CA ASP A 161 -9.44 -13.61 -14.86
C ASP A 161 -9.64 -14.78 -13.87
N ASP A 162 -8.57 -15.51 -13.60
CA ASP A 162 -8.64 -16.59 -12.63
C ASP A 162 -8.93 -16.11 -11.20
N ALA A 163 -9.37 -17.04 -10.37
CA ALA A 163 -9.49 -16.86 -8.93
C ALA A 163 -8.94 -18.10 -8.23
N ALA A 164 -8.35 -17.90 -7.05
CA ALA A 164 -7.83 -18.99 -6.24
C ALA A 164 -8.41 -18.98 -4.82
N LEU A 165 -8.06 -20.00 -4.04
CA LEU A 165 -8.34 -20.01 -2.60
C LEU A 165 -7.76 -18.76 -1.92
N GLY A 166 -8.43 -18.32 -0.86
CA GLY A 166 -8.07 -17.10 -0.16
C GLY A 166 -8.51 -15.78 -0.83
N GLY A 167 -9.24 -15.84 -1.95
CA GLY A 167 -9.79 -14.65 -2.62
C GLY A 167 -8.78 -13.88 -3.47
N THR A 168 -7.71 -14.55 -3.90
CA THR A 168 -6.66 -13.99 -4.76
C THR A 168 -6.98 -14.21 -6.25
N HIS A 169 -6.32 -13.44 -7.10
CA HIS A 169 -6.41 -13.52 -8.56
C HIS A 169 -4.97 -13.64 -9.11
N PRO A 170 -4.38 -14.85 -9.07
CA PRO A 170 -2.95 -15.00 -9.31
C PRO A 170 -2.50 -14.64 -10.72
N GLY A 171 -3.28 -14.96 -11.74
CA GLY A 171 -2.85 -14.83 -13.13
C GLY A 171 -2.60 -13.38 -13.54
N VAL A 172 -3.43 -12.44 -13.08
CA VAL A 172 -3.24 -11.00 -13.33
C VAL A 172 -2.02 -10.41 -12.62
N LEU A 173 -1.39 -11.13 -11.70
CA LEU A 173 -0.19 -10.72 -10.96
C LEU A 173 1.07 -11.42 -11.50
N VAL A 174 0.98 -12.72 -11.73
CA VAL A 174 2.10 -13.60 -12.11
C VAL A 174 2.50 -13.43 -13.58
N TYR A 175 1.55 -13.52 -14.51
CA TYR A 175 1.86 -13.53 -15.95
C TYR A 175 2.43 -12.22 -16.51
N PRO A 176 2.00 -11.02 -16.07
CA PRO A 176 2.60 -9.78 -16.57
C PRO A 176 4.11 -9.74 -16.34
N THR A 177 4.54 -10.15 -15.14
CA THR A 177 5.96 -10.20 -14.75
C THR A 177 6.71 -11.31 -15.48
N ALA A 178 6.08 -12.50 -15.59
CA ALA A 178 6.67 -13.63 -16.29
C ALA A 178 6.91 -13.33 -17.78
N LEU A 179 6.01 -12.60 -18.44
CA LEU A 179 6.15 -12.19 -19.85
C LEU A 179 7.17 -11.06 -20.07
N ALA A 180 7.26 -10.12 -19.12
CA ALA A 180 8.08 -8.92 -19.29
C ALA A 180 9.59 -9.17 -19.06
N LEU A 181 9.97 -9.99 -18.07
CA LEU A 181 11.38 -10.18 -17.72
C LEU A 181 12.22 -10.88 -18.83
N PRO A 182 11.72 -11.92 -19.53
CA PRO A 182 12.45 -12.56 -20.63
C PRO A 182 12.77 -11.62 -21.81
N GLU A 183 12.07 -10.49 -21.98
CA GLU A 183 12.35 -9.56 -23.09
C GLU A 183 13.77 -8.98 -23.07
N THR A 184 14.39 -8.95 -21.89
CA THR A 184 15.75 -8.40 -21.70
C THR A 184 16.73 -9.43 -21.13
N ARG A 185 16.30 -10.69 -20.99
CA ARG A 185 17.05 -11.76 -20.32
C ARG A 185 16.87 -13.09 -21.02
N THR A 186 17.92 -13.89 -21.02
CA THR A 186 17.85 -15.28 -21.46
C THR A 186 17.18 -16.12 -20.38
N VAL A 187 15.92 -16.49 -20.61
CA VAL A 187 15.11 -17.35 -19.75
C VAL A 187 14.61 -18.51 -20.61
N SER A 188 14.85 -19.76 -20.22
CA SER A 188 14.29 -20.92 -20.93
C SER A 188 12.79 -21.03 -20.65
N GLY A 189 12.05 -21.72 -21.52
CA GLY A 189 10.62 -21.94 -21.25
C GLY A 189 10.36 -22.81 -20.01
N ARG A 190 11.30 -23.68 -19.64
CA ARG A 190 11.26 -24.42 -18.36
C ARG A 190 11.38 -23.49 -17.15
N ASP A 191 12.31 -22.55 -17.20
CA ASP A 191 12.48 -21.57 -16.13
C ASP A 191 11.28 -20.63 -16.02
N PHE A 192 10.70 -20.25 -17.16
CA PHE A 192 9.45 -19.50 -17.23
C PHE A 192 8.32 -20.24 -16.52
N LEU A 193 8.09 -21.52 -16.87
CA LEU A 193 7.01 -22.32 -16.30
C LEU A 193 7.22 -22.55 -14.81
N ALA A 194 8.44 -22.87 -14.37
CA ALA A 194 8.77 -23.01 -12.96
C ALA A 194 8.60 -21.70 -12.17
N ALA A 195 8.85 -20.54 -12.79
CA ALA A 195 8.59 -19.22 -12.16
C ALA A 195 7.10 -18.95 -11.99
N VAL A 196 6.29 -19.30 -13.00
CA VAL A 196 4.83 -19.21 -12.89
C VAL A 196 4.33 -20.09 -11.75
N VAL A 197 4.76 -21.35 -11.69
CA VAL A 197 4.37 -22.29 -10.62
C VAL A 197 4.77 -21.75 -9.24
N ALA A 198 6.01 -21.31 -9.07
CA ALA A 198 6.48 -20.72 -7.80
C ALA A 198 5.66 -19.48 -7.41
N GLY A 199 5.29 -18.63 -8.37
CA GLY A 199 4.44 -17.46 -8.13
C GLY A 199 3.05 -17.82 -7.60
N TYR A 200 2.41 -18.83 -8.19
CA TYR A 200 1.12 -19.35 -7.73
C TYR A 200 1.23 -20.01 -6.35
N ASP A 201 2.26 -20.84 -6.12
CA ASP A 201 2.47 -21.52 -4.85
C ASP A 201 2.61 -20.52 -3.70
N VAL A 202 3.52 -19.54 -3.84
CA VAL A 202 3.76 -18.51 -2.83
C VAL A 202 2.49 -17.70 -2.57
N LEU A 203 1.79 -17.26 -3.62
CA LEU A 203 0.60 -16.43 -3.47
C LEU A 203 -0.55 -17.20 -2.79
N VAL A 204 -0.80 -18.44 -3.20
CA VAL A 204 -1.90 -19.24 -2.65
C VAL A 204 -1.58 -19.68 -1.22
N ALA A 205 -0.35 -20.10 -0.94
CA ALA A 205 0.07 -20.50 0.41
C ALA A 205 -0.04 -19.33 1.40
N THR A 206 0.43 -18.15 1.02
CA THR A 206 0.39 -16.96 1.88
C THR A 206 -1.02 -16.38 2.07
N ALA A 207 -1.95 -16.69 1.16
CA ALA A 207 -3.34 -16.26 1.22
C ALA A 207 -4.30 -17.26 1.90
N ARG A 208 -3.81 -18.42 2.37
CA ARG A 208 -4.64 -19.37 3.12
C ARG A 208 -5.29 -18.68 4.33
N GLY A 209 -6.51 -19.06 4.66
CA GLY A 209 -7.34 -18.32 5.62
C GLY A 209 -7.92 -17.01 5.08
N GLY A 210 -7.79 -16.71 3.78
CA GLY A 210 -8.18 -15.46 3.07
C GLY A 210 -9.57 -14.85 3.34
N TRP A 211 -10.47 -15.55 4.01
CA TRP A 211 -11.75 -15.01 4.45
C TRP A 211 -11.61 -14.02 5.61
N THR A 212 -10.70 -14.29 6.56
CA THR A 212 -10.41 -13.40 7.70
C THR A 212 -10.02 -12.01 7.19
N TRP A 213 -9.21 -11.97 6.14
CA TRP A 213 -8.75 -10.76 5.46
C TRP A 213 -9.84 -9.82 4.95
N GLY A 214 -11.10 -10.26 4.78
CA GLY A 214 -12.17 -9.43 4.22
C GLY A 214 -13.28 -9.04 5.22
N VAL A 215 -13.37 -9.73 6.36
CA VAL A 215 -14.41 -9.50 7.39
C VAL A 215 -13.86 -8.72 8.59
N SER A 216 -12.63 -8.99 9.02
CA SER A 216 -11.98 -8.29 10.14
C SER A 216 -11.08 -7.13 9.69
N THR A 217 -10.67 -7.12 8.42
CA THR A 217 -9.66 -6.19 7.89
C THR A 217 -10.17 -5.65 6.55
N PRO A 218 -10.42 -4.35 6.36
CA PRO A 218 -11.02 -3.89 5.12
C PRO A 218 -9.99 -3.67 4.00
N ARG A 219 -9.19 -4.71 3.72
CA ARG A 219 -8.22 -4.80 2.63
C ARG A 219 -8.43 -6.09 1.83
N ARG A 220 -8.06 -6.08 0.56
CA ARG A 220 -8.17 -7.31 -0.27
C ARG A 220 -6.95 -8.20 -0.02
N SER A 221 -7.15 -9.47 0.31
CA SER A 221 -6.07 -10.45 0.55
C SER A 221 -5.04 -10.48 -0.60
N GLY A 222 -5.52 -10.56 -1.85
CA GLY A 222 -4.68 -10.54 -3.05
C GLY A 222 -3.91 -9.23 -3.27
N CYS A 223 -4.28 -8.13 -2.59
CA CYS A 223 -3.50 -6.88 -2.62
C CYS A 223 -2.46 -6.81 -1.49
N VAL A 224 -2.69 -7.52 -0.39
CA VAL A 224 -1.74 -7.60 0.74
C VAL A 224 -0.63 -8.61 0.45
N VAL A 225 -0.99 -9.84 0.07
CA VAL A 225 -0.02 -10.93 -0.17
C VAL A 225 0.40 -11.06 -1.63
N GLY A 226 -0.34 -10.42 -2.55
CA GLY A 226 -0.04 -10.35 -3.98
C GLY A 226 1.40 -10.01 -4.34
N PRO A 227 2.05 -9.02 -3.71
CA PRO A 227 3.43 -8.68 -4.03
C PRO A 227 4.41 -9.84 -3.82
N LEU A 228 4.12 -10.76 -2.88
CA LEU A 228 4.95 -11.94 -2.60
C LEU A 228 4.98 -12.90 -3.80
N GLY A 229 3.82 -13.20 -4.38
CA GLY A 229 3.73 -14.05 -5.58
C GLY A 229 4.46 -13.44 -6.78
N VAL A 230 4.36 -12.12 -6.95
CA VAL A 230 5.07 -11.39 -8.02
C VAL A 230 6.58 -11.40 -7.78
N ALA A 231 7.01 -11.17 -6.53
CA ALA A 231 8.42 -11.21 -6.15
C ALA A 231 9.02 -12.62 -6.27
N ALA A 232 8.23 -13.67 -6.07
CA ALA A 232 8.64 -15.06 -6.33
C ALA A 232 8.97 -15.28 -7.81
N VAL A 233 8.07 -14.87 -8.72
CA VAL A 233 8.29 -14.94 -10.18
C VAL A 233 9.54 -14.15 -10.55
N ALA A 234 9.62 -12.89 -10.12
CA ALA A 234 10.73 -12.01 -10.47
C ALA A 234 12.06 -12.52 -9.91
N SER A 235 12.11 -13.02 -8.67
CA SER A 235 13.34 -13.51 -8.03
C SER A 235 13.89 -14.70 -8.80
N ARG A 236 13.01 -15.62 -9.21
CA ARG A 236 13.42 -16.78 -10.00
C ARG A 236 13.91 -16.40 -11.39
N LEU A 237 13.18 -15.53 -12.10
CA LEU A 237 13.57 -15.08 -13.44
C LEU A 237 14.83 -14.19 -13.45
N LEU A 238 15.16 -13.57 -12.31
CA LEU A 238 16.42 -12.84 -12.11
C LEU A 238 17.56 -13.75 -11.60
N GLY A 239 17.29 -15.03 -11.34
CA GLY A 239 18.28 -15.98 -10.84
C GLY A 239 18.77 -15.67 -9.42
N LEU A 240 17.92 -15.11 -8.56
CA LEU A 240 18.26 -14.84 -7.18
C LEU A 240 18.31 -16.14 -6.38
N GLY A 241 19.40 -16.35 -5.62
CA GLY A 241 19.49 -17.46 -4.67
C GLY A 241 18.65 -17.21 -3.39
N PRO A 242 18.50 -18.22 -2.51
CA PRO A 242 17.57 -18.19 -1.38
C PRO A 242 17.69 -16.94 -0.50
N ARG A 243 18.91 -16.51 -0.16
CA ARG A 243 19.11 -15.31 0.67
C ARG A 243 18.55 -14.04 0.04
N ARG A 244 18.81 -13.80 -1.25
CA ARG A 244 18.30 -12.61 -1.95
C ARG A 244 16.81 -12.72 -2.24
N SER A 245 16.31 -13.92 -2.53
CA SER A 245 14.88 -14.19 -2.66
C SER A 245 14.12 -13.89 -1.36
N ALA A 246 14.69 -14.21 -0.18
CA ALA A 246 14.10 -13.86 1.11
C ALA A 246 13.99 -12.34 1.31
N HIS A 247 15.04 -11.59 0.97
CA HIS A 247 14.97 -10.12 0.99
C HIS A 247 13.96 -9.57 -0.02
N ALA A 248 13.88 -10.13 -1.24
CA ALA A 248 12.91 -9.71 -2.26
C ALA A 248 11.47 -9.91 -1.79
N LEU A 249 11.16 -11.09 -1.24
CA LEU A 249 9.85 -11.40 -0.67
C LEU A 249 9.55 -10.50 0.54
N GLY A 250 10.53 -10.23 1.41
CA GLY A 250 10.32 -9.38 2.58
C GLY A 250 10.10 -7.91 2.24
N LEU A 251 10.86 -7.37 1.27
CA LEU A 251 10.59 -6.05 0.69
C LEU A 251 9.21 -6.01 0.01
N ALA A 252 8.79 -7.11 -0.62
CA ALA A 252 7.46 -7.20 -1.24
C ALA A 252 6.34 -7.22 -0.19
N ALA A 253 6.53 -7.87 0.97
CA ALA A 253 5.58 -7.81 2.08
C ALA A 253 5.32 -6.37 2.55
N ASN A 254 6.35 -5.51 2.55
CA ASN A 254 6.18 -4.09 2.83
C ASN A 254 5.39 -3.35 1.76
N GLY A 255 5.37 -3.86 0.53
CA GLY A 255 4.60 -3.33 -0.59
C GLY A 255 3.10 -3.69 -0.55
N ALA A 256 2.59 -4.24 0.55
CA ALA A 256 1.16 -4.51 0.74
C ALA A 256 0.32 -3.22 0.60
N VAL A 257 -0.72 -3.27 -0.25
CA VAL A 257 -1.57 -2.12 -0.61
C VAL A 257 -3.05 -2.55 -0.70
N GLY A 258 -3.95 -1.62 -1.10
CA GLY A 258 -5.29 -1.97 -1.59
C GLY A 258 -6.40 -2.01 -0.52
N LEU A 259 -6.99 -0.85 -0.26
CA LEU A 259 -8.24 -0.69 0.50
C LEU A 259 -9.45 -1.28 -0.25
N ILE A 260 -10.43 -1.79 0.49
CA ILE A 260 -11.73 -2.23 -0.09
C ILE A 260 -12.60 -1.02 -0.50
N GLU A 261 -12.55 0.08 0.25
CA GLU A 261 -13.33 1.29 -0.05
C GLU A 261 -13.13 1.73 -1.50
N GLY A 262 -14.22 2.10 -2.17
CA GLY A 262 -14.18 2.54 -3.55
C GLY A 262 -13.80 1.46 -4.59
N THR A 263 -13.64 0.20 -4.19
CA THR A 263 -13.24 -0.89 -5.10
C THR A 263 -14.37 -1.90 -5.31
N PRO A 264 -15.30 -1.64 -6.24
CA PRO A 264 -16.22 -2.70 -6.64
C PRO A 264 -15.50 -3.81 -7.43
N PHE A 265 -14.33 -3.52 -8.04
CA PHE A 265 -13.40 -4.51 -8.57
C PHE A 265 -11.97 -3.98 -8.44
N ALA A 266 -11.03 -4.85 -8.08
CA ALA A 266 -9.61 -4.55 -7.84
C ALA A 266 -8.82 -4.13 -9.11
N GLY A 267 -9.51 -3.61 -10.13
CA GLY A 267 -8.98 -3.45 -11.49
C GLY A 267 -7.69 -2.66 -11.54
N ILE A 268 -7.58 -1.53 -10.82
CA ILE A 268 -6.32 -0.78 -10.75
C ILE A 268 -5.37 -1.28 -9.65
N LEU A 269 -5.88 -1.97 -8.63
CA LEU A 269 -5.09 -2.42 -7.49
C LEU A 269 -4.09 -3.53 -7.86
N TYR A 270 -4.52 -4.56 -8.58
CA TYR A 270 -3.62 -5.65 -9.00
C TYR A 270 -2.45 -5.17 -9.88
N PRO A 271 -2.66 -4.22 -10.80
CA PRO A 271 -1.55 -3.54 -11.47
C PRO A 271 -0.52 -2.90 -10.52
N HIS A 272 -0.95 -2.24 -9.44
CA HIS A 272 -0.04 -1.67 -8.44
C HIS A 272 0.71 -2.74 -7.65
N VAL A 273 0.00 -3.80 -7.25
CA VAL A 273 0.57 -4.97 -6.57
C VAL A 273 1.69 -5.59 -7.41
N THR A 274 1.48 -5.69 -8.72
CA THR A 274 2.47 -6.18 -9.68
C THR A 274 3.71 -5.29 -9.72
N ARG A 275 3.55 -3.96 -9.74
CA ARG A 275 4.69 -3.03 -9.67
C ARG A 275 5.48 -3.19 -8.38
N ASN A 276 4.80 -3.37 -7.24
CA ASN A 276 5.44 -3.46 -5.93
C ASN A 276 6.31 -4.71 -5.81
N GLY A 277 5.82 -5.87 -6.26
CA GLY A 277 6.59 -7.11 -6.24
C GLY A 277 7.83 -7.04 -7.13
N VAL A 278 7.70 -6.53 -8.36
CA VAL A 278 8.85 -6.36 -9.27
C VAL A 278 9.87 -5.37 -8.70
N MET A 279 9.40 -4.24 -8.15
CA MET A 279 10.29 -3.25 -7.52
C MET A 279 11.05 -3.86 -6.35
N ALA A 280 10.37 -4.56 -5.44
CA ALA A 280 10.98 -5.20 -4.29
C ALA A 280 12.11 -6.17 -4.69
N THR A 281 11.90 -6.94 -5.76
CA THR A 281 12.94 -7.85 -6.27
C THR A 281 14.11 -7.09 -6.89
N LEU A 282 13.88 -6.00 -7.62
CA LEU A 282 14.97 -5.18 -8.17
C LEU A 282 15.82 -4.56 -7.04
N LEU A 283 15.19 -4.10 -5.97
CA LEU A 283 15.88 -3.57 -4.79
C LEU A 283 16.70 -4.64 -4.08
N ALA A 284 16.16 -5.84 -3.89
CA ALA A 284 16.90 -6.96 -3.31
C ALA A 284 18.06 -7.45 -4.21
N ALA A 285 17.89 -7.39 -5.53
CA ALA A 285 18.95 -7.72 -6.48
C ALA A 285 20.12 -6.74 -6.42
N ASP A 286 19.85 -5.47 -6.09
CA ASP A 286 20.85 -4.42 -5.89
C ASP A 286 21.51 -4.45 -4.49
N GLY A 287 20.93 -5.18 -3.55
CA GLY A 287 21.54 -5.47 -2.24
C GLY A 287 20.75 -4.93 -1.03
N HIS A 288 19.62 -4.28 -1.25
CA HIS A 288 18.72 -3.88 -0.17
C HIS A 288 18.16 -5.10 0.57
N ARG A 289 17.90 -4.94 1.87
CA ARG A 289 17.56 -6.04 2.77
C ARG A 289 16.23 -5.80 3.48
N SER A 290 15.60 -6.92 3.82
CA SER A 290 14.42 -7.01 4.69
C SER A 290 14.73 -7.95 5.83
N THR A 291 14.03 -7.77 6.94
CA THR A 291 14.15 -8.63 8.13
C THR A 291 13.58 -10.03 7.84
N PRO A 292 14.10 -11.09 8.48
CA PRO A 292 13.55 -12.44 8.39
C PRO A 292 12.14 -12.59 8.96
N SER A 293 11.76 -11.78 9.94
CA SER A 293 10.50 -11.86 10.68
C SER A 293 9.38 -11.01 10.08
N VAL A 294 9.58 -10.40 8.92
CA VAL A 294 8.60 -9.48 8.29
C VAL A 294 7.20 -10.09 8.06
N LEU A 295 7.06 -11.41 7.95
CA LEU A 295 5.76 -12.06 7.80
C LEU A 295 5.13 -12.42 9.15
N ASP A 296 5.88 -13.12 9.98
CA ASP A 296 5.46 -13.88 11.16
C ASP A 296 5.98 -13.33 12.48
N GLY A 297 6.70 -12.21 12.46
CA GLY A 297 7.14 -11.50 13.65
C GLY A 297 6.02 -10.73 14.35
N PRO A 298 6.28 -10.22 15.57
CA PRO A 298 5.29 -9.53 16.42
C PRO A 298 4.81 -8.18 15.87
N TYR A 299 5.41 -7.70 14.78
CA TYR A 299 4.93 -6.54 14.01
C TYR A 299 4.92 -6.84 12.50
N GLY A 300 4.97 -8.13 12.15
CA GLY A 300 5.01 -8.62 10.78
C GLY A 300 3.66 -8.45 10.06
N LEU A 301 3.62 -8.86 8.81
CA LEU A 301 2.48 -8.71 7.91
C LEU A 301 1.20 -9.32 8.52
N TYR A 302 1.27 -10.55 9.02
CA TYR A 302 0.07 -11.21 9.55
C TYR A 302 -0.39 -10.60 10.88
N GLU A 303 0.51 -10.29 11.80
CA GLU A 303 0.17 -9.61 13.05
C GLU A 303 -0.47 -8.24 12.80
N THR A 304 0.11 -7.47 11.87
CA THR A 304 -0.37 -6.12 11.51
C THR A 304 -1.80 -6.14 10.97
N TYR A 305 -2.14 -7.11 10.13
CA TYR A 305 -3.42 -7.13 9.43
C TYR A 305 -4.46 -8.06 10.03
N LEU A 306 -4.04 -9.12 10.74
CA LEU A 306 -4.92 -10.16 11.27
C LEU A 306 -4.76 -10.38 12.78
N GLY A 307 -3.75 -9.80 13.42
CA GLY A 307 -3.46 -9.99 14.86
C GLY A 307 -2.93 -11.37 15.24
N ALA A 308 -2.62 -12.22 14.26
CA ALA A 308 -1.93 -13.49 14.41
C ALA A 308 -1.54 -14.05 13.03
N VAL A 309 -0.57 -14.97 12.99
CA VAL A 309 -0.30 -15.80 11.81
C VAL A 309 -1.39 -16.88 11.69
N PRO A 310 -2.15 -16.96 10.58
CA PRO A 310 -3.14 -18.02 10.41
C PRO A 310 -2.49 -19.41 10.38
N GLY A 311 -3.08 -20.38 11.10
CA GLY A 311 -2.58 -21.76 11.12
C GLY A 311 -2.58 -22.41 9.74
N GLU A 312 -3.53 -22.05 8.88
CA GLU A 312 -3.64 -22.53 7.50
C GLU A 312 -2.51 -22.02 6.60
N VAL A 313 -1.96 -20.84 6.90
CA VAL A 313 -0.75 -20.35 6.23
C VAL A 313 0.42 -21.24 6.59
N VAL A 314 0.62 -21.51 7.89
CA VAL A 314 1.72 -22.38 8.35
C VAL A 314 1.62 -23.77 7.72
N ALA A 315 0.43 -24.38 7.74
CA ALA A 315 0.20 -25.70 7.14
C ALA A 315 0.49 -25.72 5.63
N ALA A 316 0.13 -24.65 4.90
CA ALA A 316 0.43 -24.59 3.47
C ALA A 316 1.91 -24.43 3.14
N MET A 317 2.71 -23.93 4.08
CA MET A 317 4.17 -23.89 3.91
C MET A 317 4.77 -25.30 3.92
N ASP A 318 4.14 -26.26 4.61
CA ASP A 318 4.56 -27.66 4.63
C ASP A 318 4.24 -28.38 3.31
N GLY A 319 3.26 -27.87 2.55
CA GLY A 319 2.85 -28.38 1.25
C GLY A 319 3.62 -27.83 0.04
N LEU A 320 4.54 -26.87 0.21
CA LEU A 320 5.27 -26.26 -0.91
C LEU A 320 6.02 -27.32 -1.73
N GLY A 321 5.84 -27.30 -3.05
CA GLY A 321 6.41 -28.29 -3.98
C GLY A 321 5.63 -29.61 -4.11
N SER A 322 4.50 -29.76 -3.41
CA SER A 322 3.62 -30.93 -3.52
C SER A 322 2.14 -30.56 -3.64
N ASP A 323 1.68 -29.56 -2.87
CA ASP A 323 0.36 -28.94 -2.96
C ASP A 323 0.42 -27.65 -3.80
N TYR A 324 0.42 -27.81 -5.12
CA TYR A 324 0.65 -26.70 -6.04
C TYR A 324 -0.50 -25.70 -6.06
N GLY A 325 -0.18 -24.40 -5.93
CA GLY A 325 -1.14 -23.31 -5.92
C GLY A 325 -2.00 -23.23 -7.19
N LEU A 326 -1.45 -23.64 -8.34
CA LEU A 326 -2.20 -23.74 -9.60
C LEU A 326 -3.38 -24.71 -9.52
N ALA A 327 -3.28 -25.79 -8.75
CA ALA A 327 -4.38 -26.75 -8.56
C ALA A 327 -5.55 -26.15 -7.76
N HIS A 328 -5.30 -25.05 -7.03
CA HIS A 328 -6.29 -24.32 -6.24
C HIS A 328 -6.82 -23.07 -6.96
N ALA A 329 -6.39 -22.83 -8.20
CA ALA A 329 -6.86 -21.75 -9.05
C ALA A 329 -7.85 -22.27 -10.11
N PHE A 330 -8.84 -21.44 -10.45
CA PHE A 330 -9.80 -21.75 -11.51
C PHE A 330 -10.01 -20.53 -12.40
N ARG A 331 -10.08 -20.77 -13.72
CA ARG A 331 -10.48 -19.77 -14.72
C ARG A 331 -11.97 -19.51 -14.60
N LYS A 332 -12.41 -18.25 -14.55
CA LYS A 332 -13.85 -17.95 -14.44
C LYS A 332 -14.56 -18.12 -15.78
N ARG A 333 -15.72 -18.79 -15.75
CA ARG A 333 -16.64 -18.87 -16.91
C ARG A 333 -17.55 -17.66 -17.03
N TYR A 334 -17.79 -16.98 -15.91
CA TYR A 334 -18.74 -15.88 -15.81
C TYR A 334 -18.01 -14.62 -15.32
N ALA A 335 -18.21 -13.49 -16.01
CA ALA A 335 -17.59 -12.21 -15.70
C ALA A 335 -18.14 -11.63 -14.39
N CYS A 336 -17.60 -12.06 -13.25
CA CYS A 336 -18.09 -11.69 -11.92
C CYS A 336 -17.03 -11.92 -10.82
N SER A 337 -17.38 -11.54 -9.58
CA SER A 337 -16.59 -11.93 -8.41
C SER A 337 -16.53 -13.45 -8.27
N GLY A 338 -15.38 -14.00 -7.85
CA GLY A 338 -15.22 -15.44 -7.61
C GLY A 338 -16.23 -16.04 -6.63
N PHE A 339 -16.73 -15.24 -5.67
CA PHE A 339 -17.79 -15.64 -4.73
C PHE A 339 -19.20 -15.74 -5.37
N ASN A 340 -19.38 -15.12 -6.53
CA ASN A 340 -20.67 -15.04 -7.21
C ASN A 340 -20.77 -15.97 -8.42
N VAL A 341 -19.70 -16.72 -8.73
CA VAL A 341 -19.69 -17.75 -9.78
C VAL A 341 -20.76 -18.81 -9.50
N VAL A 342 -20.87 -19.28 -8.25
CA VAL A 342 -21.87 -20.29 -7.87
C VAL A 342 -23.31 -19.78 -8.06
N PRO A 343 -23.73 -18.63 -7.52
CA PRO A 343 -25.06 -18.06 -7.80
C PRO A 343 -25.40 -17.98 -9.29
N VAL A 344 -24.47 -17.53 -10.14
CA VAL A 344 -24.68 -17.41 -11.59
C VAL A 344 -24.82 -18.79 -12.24
N GLU A 345 -23.95 -19.73 -11.87
CA GLU A 345 -23.99 -21.11 -12.36
C GLU A 345 -25.30 -21.82 -12.01
N LEU A 346 -25.83 -21.61 -10.79
CA LEU A 346 -27.12 -22.19 -10.40
C LEU A 346 -28.27 -21.64 -11.26
N MET A 347 -28.24 -20.35 -11.58
CA MET A 347 -29.24 -19.74 -12.46
C MET A 347 -29.11 -20.28 -13.90
N ASP A 348 -27.89 -20.36 -14.42
CA ASP A 348 -27.60 -20.91 -15.76
C ASP A 348 -28.12 -22.35 -15.90
N ASN A 349 -27.79 -23.21 -14.93
CA ASN A 349 -28.23 -24.60 -14.90
C ASN A 349 -29.75 -24.71 -14.78
N LEU A 350 -30.39 -23.84 -13.99
CA LEU A 350 -31.84 -23.80 -13.89
C LEU A 350 -32.46 -23.49 -15.25
N ILE A 351 -32.08 -22.39 -15.88
CA ILE A 351 -32.58 -21.96 -17.21
C ILE A 351 -32.42 -23.09 -18.23
N ARG A 352 -31.25 -23.73 -18.30
CA ARG A 352 -31.00 -24.83 -19.24
C ARG A 352 -31.85 -26.07 -18.96
N SER A 353 -32.18 -26.34 -17.70
CA SER A 353 -32.93 -27.54 -17.29
C SER A 353 -34.45 -27.37 -17.34
N THR A 354 -34.97 -26.15 -17.19
CA THR A 354 -36.41 -25.89 -17.09
C THR A 354 -36.97 -25.03 -18.22
N GLY A 355 -36.13 -24.23 -18.90
CA GLY A 355 -36.59 -23.25 -19.90
C GLY A 355 -37.30 -22.04 -19.30
N VAL A 356 -37.22 -21.82 -17.98
CA VAL A 356 -37.85 -20.67 -17.29
C VAL A 356 -37.35 -19.36 -17.88
N THR A 357 -38.31 -18.48 -18.22
CA THR A 357 -38.07 -17.14 -18.74
C THR A 357 -38.36 -16.06 -17.68
N VAL A 358 -38.08 -14.81 -18.00
CA VAL A 358 -38.32 -13.67 -17.08
C VAL A 358 -39.80 -13.51 -16.75
N GLU A 359 -40.66 -13.76 -17.75
CA GLU A 359 -42.12 -13.66 -17.67
C GLU A 359 -42.71 -14.71 -16.74
N ASP A 360 -42.05 -15.87 -16.63
CA ASP A 360 -42.50 -16.99 -15.81
C ASP A 360 -42.21 -16.77 -14.32
N VAL A 361 -41.37 -15.81 -13.93
CA VAL A 361 -40.87 -15.69 -12.55
C VAL A 361 -41.80 -14.87 -11.66
N ALA A 362 -42.26 -15.45 -10.54
CA ALA A 362 -42.90 -14.71 -9.46
C ALA A 362 -41.87 -14.13 -8.48
N SER A 363 -40.86 -14.91 -8.08
CA SER A 363 -39.78 -14.43 -7.21
C SER A 363 -38.50 -15.25 -7.36
N ILE A 364 -37.36 -14.63 -7.02
CA ILE A 364 -36.04 -15.27 -6.95
C ILE A 364 -35.49 -15.04 -5.55
N ARG A 365 -34.98 -16.09 -4.91
CA ARG A 365 -34.35 -16.03 -3.59
C ARG A 365 -32.98 -16.68 -3.64
N LEU A 366 -31.97 -15.94 -3.17
CA LEU A 366 -30.61 -16.44 -2.98
C LEU A 366 -30.32 -16.58 -1.49
N ALA A 367 -30.22 -17.81 -0.99
CA ALA A 367 -29.70 -18.08 0.33
C ALA A 367 -28.17 -18.22 0.26
N LEU A 368 -27.46 -17.37 1.01
CA LEU A 368 -26.01 -17.26 1.07
C LEU A 368 -25.52 -17.55 2.51
N PRO A 369 -24.25 -17.93 2.71
CA PRO A 369 -23.66 -18.03 4.05
C PRO A 369 -23.77 -16.73 4.86
N GLU A 370 -24.12 -16.83 6.15
CA GLU A 370 -24.26 -15.70 7.09
C GLU A 370 -23.01 -14.82 7.14
N GLU A 371 -21.83 -15.43 7.07
CA GLU A 371 -20.56 -14.73 7.10
C GLU A 371 -20.45 -13.73 5.94
N ARG A 372 -21.08 -14.00 4.79
CA ARG A 372 -21.04 -13.12 3.61
C ARG A 372 -21.86 -11.85 3.79
N ARG A 373 -22.78 -11.79 4.78
CA ARG A 373 -23.72 -10.68 4.97
C ARG A 373 -23.08 -9.29 4.87
N PRO A 374 -22.03 -8.95 5.64
CA PRO A 374 -21.50 -7.58 5.64
C PRO A 374 -21.01 -7.15 4.24
N ARG A 375 -20.39 -8.09 3.51
CA ARG A 375 -19.84 -7.86 2.18
C ARG A 375 -20.95 -7.73 1.13
N GLU A 376 -21.91 -8.65 1.11
CA GLU A 376 -22.94 -8.67 0.06
C GLU A 376 -24.01 -7.59 0.26
N GLU A 377 -24.37 -7.27 1.51
CA GLU A 377 -25.26 -6.13 1.81
C GLU A 377 -24.61 -4.79 1.44
N ASP A 378 -23.30 -4.63 1.66
CA ASP A 378 -22.60 -3.42 1.20
C ASP A 378 -22.61 -3.31 -0.33
N PHE A 379 -22.31 -4.39 -1.06
CA PHE A 379 -22.37 -4.37 -2.53
C PHE A 379 -23.78 -4.09 -3.07
N ASP A 380 -24.82 -4.66 -2.46
CA ASP A 380 -26.21 -4.43 -2.87
C ASP A 380 -26.67 -3.01 -2.52
N ARG A 381 -26.29 -2.46 -1.36
CA ARG A 381 -26.53 -1.05 -0.99
C ARG A 381 -25.84 -0.08 -1.95
N ASN A 382 -24.61 -0.39 -2.33
CA ASN A 382 -23.78 0.45 -3.20
C ASN A 382 -24.25 0.48 -4.67
N PHE A 383 -25.19 -0.38 -5.06
CA PHE A 383 -25.84 -0.38 -6.38
C PHE A 383 -26.48 0.98 -6.74
N ARG A 384 -27.00 1.72 -5.75
CA ARG A 384 -27.67 3.02 -5.94
C ARG A 384 -26.77 4.23 -5.68
N ARG A 385 -25.63 4.01 -5.02
CA ARG A 385 -24.77 5.07 -4.50
C ARG A 385 -23.95 5.75 -5.59
N TYR A 386 -23.41 4.96 -6.52
CA TYR A 386 -22.55 5.50 -7.58
C TYR A 386 -23.40 6.06 -8.72
N ARG A 387 -23.04 7.26 -9.20
CA ARG A 387 -23.70 7.92 -10.35
C ARG A 387 -22.95 7.75 -11.68
N ASP A 388 -21.64 7.51 -11.61
CA ASP A 388 -20.80 7.19 -12.78
C ASP A 388 -21.13 5.82 -13.39
N GLY A 389 -21.29 5.77 -14.70
CA GLY A 389 -21.69 4.56 -15.42
C GLY A 389 -20.68 3.41 -15.30
N GLU A 390 -19.38 3.70 -15.18
CA GLU A 390 -18.37 2.66 -15.02
C GLU A 390 -18.37 2.08 -13.59
N ARG A 391 -18.49 2.91 -12.56
CA ARG A 391 -18.62 2.44 -11.16
C ARG A 391 -19.94 1.74 -10.89
N ARG A 392 -21.05 2.26 -11.43
CA ARG A 392 -22.38 1.62 -11.40
C ARG A 392 -22.31 0.23 -11.98
N TYR A 393 -21.69 0.10 -13.14
CA TYR A 393 -21.50 -1.17 -13.81
C TYR A 393 -20.72 -2.17 -12.95
N ILE A 394 -19.64 -1.73 -12.30
CA ILE A 394 -18.77 -2.66 -11.57
C ILE A 394 -19.36 -3.07 -10.22
N THR A 395 -20.06 -2.20 -9.49
CA THR A 395 -20.78 -2.62 -8.26
C THR A 395 -21.86 -3.63 -8.57
N ARG A 396 -22.55 -3.48 -9.70
CA ARG A 396 -23.52 -4.45 -10.21
C ARG A 396 -22.90 -5.85 -10.37
N TYR A 397 -21.65 -5.94 -10.82
CA TYR A 397 -20.93 -7.21 -11.04
C TYR A 397 -20.47 -7.90 -9.75
N ALA A 398 -20.53 -7.18 -8.62
CA ALA A 398 -20.22 -7.71 -7.30
C ALA A 398 -21.47 -8.12 -6.52
N SER A 399 -22.68 -7.73 -6.95
CA SER A 399 -23.94 -8.09 -6.29
C SER A 399 -24.47 -9.44 -6.81
N PRO A 400 -24.58 -10.49 -5.98
CA PRO A 400 -25.13 -11.77 -6.41
C PRO A 400 -26.61 -11.67 -6.82
N ARG A 401 -27.37 -10.78 -6.16
CA ARG A 401 -28.77 -10.47 -6.49
C ARG A 401 -28.92 -9.91 -7.91
N PHE A 402 -28.10 -8.91 -8.24
CA PHE A 402 -28.07 -8.34 -9.58
C PHE A 402 -27.65 -9.38 -10.62
N LEU A 403 -26.59 -10.14 -10.33
CA LEU A 403 -26.05 -11.12 -11.27
C LEU A 403 -27.05 -12.23 -11.61
N ALA A 404 -27.78 -12.75 -10.62
CA ALA A 404 -28.81 -13.77 -10.86
C ALA A 404 -29.93 -13.23 -11.75
N ALA A 405 -30.44 -12.03 -11.47
CA ALA A 405 -31.46 -11.39 -12.30
C ALA A 405 -30.95 -11.08 -13.71
N ALA A 406 -29.72 -10.56 -13.84
CA ALA A 406 -29.10 -10.24 -15.12
C ALA A 406 -28.87 -11.49 -15.98
N TRP A 407 -28.49 -12.61 -15.36
CA TRP A 407 -28.30 -13.87 -16.06
C TRP A 407 -29.62 -14.41 -16.62
N LEU A 408 -30.69 -14.39 -15.82
CA LEU A 408 -32.02 -14.77 -16.31
C LEU A 408 -32.51 -13.86 -17.44
N TRP A 409 -32.23 -12.56 -17.34
CA TRP A 409 -32.70 -11.58 -18.31
C TRP A 409 -32.03 -11.69 -19.68
N ASP A 410 -30.72 -11.93 -19.72
CA ASP A 410 -29.94 -11.86 -20.95
C ASP A 410 -29.26 -13.16 -21.38
N GLY A 411 -29.27 -14.19 -20.54
CA GLY A 411 -28.49 -15.43 -20.70
C GLY A 411 -26.97 -15.23 -20.63
N LYS A 412 -26.51 -13.98 -20.59
CA LYS A 412 -25.12 -13.56 -20.43
C LYS A 412 -25.07 -12.14 -19.89
N LEU A 413 -24.03 -11.81 -19.16
CA LEU A 413 -23.79 -10.44 -18.73
C LEU A 413 -23.40 -9.57 -19.94
N LYS A 414 -24.18 -8.53 -20.27
CA LYS A 414 -23.94 -7.61 -21.38
C LYS A 414 -23.47 -6.24 -20.86
N PRO A 415 -22.16 -5.93 -20.91
CA PRO A 415 -21.62 -4.75 -20.28
C PRO A 415 -22.29 -3.42 -20.65
N ALA A 416 -22.52 -3.22 -21.95
CA ALA A 416 -23.08 -2.00 -22.49
C ALA A 416 -24.48 -1.67 -21.95
N ARG A 417 -25.30 -2.68 -21.61
CA ARG A 417 -26.68 -2.48 -21.13
C ARG A 417 -26.73 -2.00 -19.69
N TYR A 418 -25.77 -2.41 -18.87
CA TYR A 418 -25.79 -2.19 -17.43
C TYR A 418 -24.86 -1.08 -16.97
N ARG A 419 -24.31 -0.28 -17.90
CA ARG A 419 -23.53 0.93 -17.59
C ARG A 419 -24.41 2.14 -17.28
N GLU A 420 -25.60 2.20 -17.84
CA GLU A 420 -26.52 3.33 -17.68
C GLU A 420 -27.74 2.95 -16.84
N ASP A 421 -28.87 3.60 -17.09
CA ASP A 421 -30.15 3.30 -16.47
C ASP A 421 -30.69 1.96 -16.99
N MET A 422 -31.23 1.15 -16.09
CA MET A 422 -31.69 -0.18 -16.42
C MET A 422 -33.11 -0.15 -16.97
N PRO A 423 -33.47 -1.08 -17.88
CA PRO A 423 -34.85 -1.21 -18.36
C PRO A 423 -35.85 -1.37 -17.19
N ALA A 424 -37.02 -0.74 -17.28
CA ALA A 424 -38.04 -0.81 -16.23
C ALA A 424 -38.43 -2.26 -15.87
N GLY A 425 -38.55 -3.14 -16.87
CA GLY A 425 -38.82 -4.57 -16.63
C GLY A 425 -37.69 -5.30 -15.88
N PHE A 426 -36.43 -4.88 -16.09
CA PHE A 426 -35.31 -5.43 -15.32
C PHE A 426 -35.34 -4.94 -13.86
N VAL A 427 -35.69 -3.68 -13.64
CA VAL A 427 -35.88 -3.12 -12.30
C VAL A 427 -36.97 -3.88 -11.54
N ASP A 428 -38.05 -4.24 -12.22
CA ASP A 428 -39.12 -5.07 -11.66
C ASP A 428 -38.65 -6.50 -11.33
N LEU A 429 -37.91 -7.16 -12.22
CA LEU A 429 -37.30 -8.47 -11.93
C LEU A 429 -36.36 -8.39 -10.73
N LEU A 430 -35.55 -7.35 -10.65
CA LEU A 430 -34.64 -7.12 -9.53
C LEU A 430 -35.43 -6.89 -8.23
N ALA A 431 -36.58 -6.20 -8.27
CA ALA A 431 -37.45 -6.03 -7.11
C ALA A 431 -38.05 -7.36 -6.61
N ARG A 432 -38.25 -8.32 -7.52
CA ARG A 432 -38.67 -9.72 -7.22
C ARG A 432 -37.53 -10.63 -6.78
N THR A 433 -36.29 -10.13 -6.72
CA THR A 433 -35.10 -10.91 -6.34
C THR A 433 -34.62 -10.51 -4.94
N SER A 434 -34.55 -11.46 -4.01
CA SER A 434 -34.07 -11.26 -2.63
C SER A 434 -32.81 -12.07 -2.31
N MET A 435 -32.12 -11.66 -1.25
CA MET A 435 -31.02 -12.40 -0.63
C MET A 435 -31.39 -12.70 0.81
N ASP A 436 -31.16 -13.94 1.22
CA ASP A 436 -31.24 -14.40 2.60
C ASP A 436 -29.87 -14.92 3.02
N PHE A 437 -29.60 -14.90 4.32
CA PHE A 437 -28.33 -15.32 4.88
C PHE A 437 -28.55 -16.40 5.94
N VAL A 438 -27.79 -17.48 5.83
CA VAL A 438 -28.04 -18.75 6.53
C VAL A 438 -26.76 -19.21 7.22
N GLU A 439 -26.87 -19.50 8.51
CA GLU A 439 -25.79 -20.08 9.31
C GLU A 439 -25.45 -21.51 8.86
N GLY A 440 -24.16 -21.86 8.88
CA GLY A 440 -23.69 -23.22 8.60
C GLY A 440 -23.53 -23.58 7.12
N LEU A 441 -23.87 -22.69 6.19
CA LEU A 441 -23.57 -22.90 4.77
C LEU A 441 -22.06 -22.73 4.48
N PRO A 442 -21.44 -23.58 3.63
CA PRO A 442 -20.05 -23.40 3.25
C PRO A 442 -19.80 -22.04 2.59
N LEU A 443 -18.67 -21.41 2.86
CA LEU A 443 -18.40 -20.02 2.49
C LEU A 443 -18.62 -19.65 1.00
N ARG A 444 -18.32 -20.55 0.07
CA ARG A 444 -18.48 -20.32 -1.38
C ARG A 444 -19.80 -20.84 -1.95
N SER A 445 -20.70 -21.30 -1.09
CA SER A 445 -21.97 -21.89 -1.49
C SER A 445 -23.05 -20.83 -1.77
N ALA A 446 -24.09 -21.28 -2.45
CA ALA A 446 -25.37 -20.60 -2.55
C ALA A 446 -26.50 -21.61 -2.75
N ARG A 447 -27.70 -21.26 -2.31
CA ARG A 447 -28.95 -21.93 -2.69
C ARG A 447 -29.84 -20.94 -3.44
N LEU A 448 -30.22 -21.30 -4.64
CA LEU A 448 -31.12 -20.54 -5.51
C LEU A 448 -32.51 -21.18 -5.46
N THR A 449 -33.52 -20.37 -5.17
CA THR A 449 -34.93 -20.72 -5.32
C THR A 449 -35.57 -19.78 -6.32
N VAL A 450 -36.20 -20.32 -7.36
CA VAL A 450 -37.05 -19.57 -8.30
C VAL A 450 -38.48 -20.08 -8.18
N VAL A 451 -39.40 -19.19 -7.84
CA VAL A 451 -40.84 -19.49 -7.82
C VAL A 451 -41.44 -18.91 -9.09
N THR A 452 -42.16 -19.71 -9.87
CA THR A 452 -42.82 -19.29 -11.10
C THR A 452 -44.23 -18.75 -10.83
N THR A 453 -44.80 -18.01 -11.79
CA THR A 453 -46.12 -17.37 -11.71
C THR A 453 -47.28 -18.37 -11.62
N ASP A 454 -47.05 -19.61 -12.06
CA ASP A 454 -47.98 -20.74 -11.91
C ASP A 454 -47.82 -21.49 -10.58
N GLY A 455 -46.90 -21.05 -9.72
CA GLY A 455 -46.72 -21.56 -8.35
C GLY A 455 -45.70 -22.70 -8.21
N HIS A 456 -45.02 -23.13 -9.28
CA HIS A 456 -43.94 -24.12 -9.16
C HIS A 456 -42.70 -23.52 -8.49
N GLU A 457 -42.01 -24.33 -7.70
CA GLU A 457 -40.77 -23.95 -7.03
C GLU A 457 -39.59 -24.76 -7.57
N HIS A 458 -38.57 -24.07 -8.05
CA HIS A 458 -37.32 -24.66 -8.54
C HIS A 458 -36.19 -24.31 -7.58
N VAL A 459 -35.64 -25.32 -6.90
CA VAL A 459 -34.52 -25.17 -5.96
C VAL A 459 -33.25 -25.78 -6.55
N ARG A 460 -32.12 -25.07 -6.41
CA ARG A 460 -30.77 -25.53 -6.75
C ARG A 460 -29.81 -25.11 -5.64
N GLU A 461 -28.83 -25.94 -5.34
CA GLU A 461 -27.78 -25.64 -4.35
C GLU A 461 -26.42 -26.06 -4.91
N GLY A 462 -25.40 -25.26 -4.63
CA GLY A 462 -24.02 -25.53 -5.03
C GLY A 462 -23.06 -25.03 -3.96
N HIS A 463 -21.97 -25.76 -3.75
CA HIS A 463 -21.00 -25.48 -2.67
C HIS A 463 -19.69 -24.88 -3.16
N HIS A 464 -19.36 -25.07 -4.43
CA HIS A 464 -18.14 -24.61 -5.07
C HIS A 464 -18.40 -24.39 -6.56
N ALA A 465 -17.64 -23.48 -7.16
CA ALA A 465 -17.69 -23.27 -8.61
C ALA A 465 -17.25 -24.54 -9.31
N THR A 466 -17.99 -24.95 -10.35
CA THR A 466 -17.56 -26.11 -11.14
C THR A 466 -16.29 -25.72 -11.91
N PRO A 467 -15.22 -26.53 -11.85
CA PRO A 467 -13.99 -26.27 -12.59
C PRO A 467 -14.30 -26.05 -14.07
N THR A 468 -13.58 -25.11 -14.68
CA THR A 468 -13.69 -24.88 -16.11
C THR A 468 -13.19 -26.14 -16.83
N PRO A 469 -14.03 -26.80 -17.66
CA PRO A 469 -13.61 -27.99 -18.37
C PRO A 469 -12.44 -27.66 -19.32
N PRO A 470 -11.69 -28.68 -19.80
CA PRO A 470 -10.71 -28.47 -20.86
C PRO A 470 -11.36 -27.72 -22.03
N MET A 471 -10.72 -26.63 -22.46
CA MET A 471 -11.21 -25.78 -23.55
C MET A 471 -10.34 -26.03 -24.78
N ASP A 472 -10.95 -26.05 -25.96
CA ASP A 472 -10.19 -25.83 -27.18
C ASP A 472 -9.82 -24.35 -27.25
N TYR A 473 -8.58 -24.03 -26.88
CA TYR A 473 -8.10 -22.65 -26.87
C TYR A 473 -8.05 -22.01 -28.26
N ARG A 474 -7.98 -22.80 -29.33
CA ARG A 474 -8.00 -22.26 -30.71
C ARG A 474 -9.39 -21.76 -31.05
N GLU A 475 -10.41 -22.57 -30.76
CA GLU A 475 -11.82 -22.17 -30.91
C GLU A 475 -12.15 -20.98 -30.00
N TRP A 476 -11.80 -21.07 -28.71
CA TRP A 476 -12.08 -20.01 -27.74
C TRP A 476 -11.41 -18.68 -28.11
N LEU A 477 -10.15 -18.68 -28.54
CA LEU A 477 -9.48 -17.45 -29.01
C LEU A 477 -10.07 -16.92 -30.31
N THR A 478 -10.55 -17.79 -31.20
CA THR A 478 -11.20 -17.38 -32.45
C THR A 478 -12.49 -16.62 -32.15
N ASP A 479 -13.29 -17.13 -31.21
CA ASP A 479 -14.51 -16.46 -30.75
C ASP A 479 -14.22 -15.17 -29.99
N LEU A 480 -13.19 -15.17 -29.13
CA LEU A 480 -12.82 -14.03 -28.31
C LEU A 480 -12.17 -12.90 -29.13
N LEU A 481 -11.40 -13.23 -30.16
CA LEU A 481 -10.60 -12.31 -30.97
C LEU A 481 -10.99 -12.39 -32.46
N PRO A 482 -12.21 -12.00 -32.85
CA PRO A 482 -12.69 -12.18 -34.23
C PRO A 482 -11.89 -11.39 -35.29
N ALA A 483 -11.12 -10.39 -34.86
CA ALA A 483 -10.23 -9.62 -35.73
C ALA A 483 -8.81 -10.21 -35.87
N ALA A 484 -8.46 -11.23 -35.09
CA ALA A 484 -7.15 -11.88 -35.19
C ALA A 484 -7.12 -12.88 -36.35
N SER A 485 -5.97 -12.98 -37.03
CA SER A 485 -5.82 -14.00 -38.07
C SER A 485 -5.74 -15.41 -37.46
N PRO A 486 -6.34 -16.44 -38.10
CA PRO A 486 -6.22 -17.82 -37.63
C PRO A 486 -4.77 -18.30 -37.46
N SER A 487 -3.86 -17.82 -38.31
CA SER A 487 -2.42 -18.14 -38.21
C SER A 487 -1.74 -17.51 -36.98
N ALA A 488 -2.19 -16.33 -36.54
CA ALA A 488 -1.69 -15.72 -35.31
C ALA A 488 -2.17 -16.50 -34.08
N ILE A 489 -3.44 -16.92 -34.07
CA ILE A 489 -4.01 -17.75 -33.00
C ILE A 489 -3.30 -19.10 -32.94
N GLU A 490 -3.19 -19.82 -34.06
CA GLU A 490 -2.50 -21.11 -34.12
C GLU A 490 -1.04 -20.99 -33.68
N GLY A 491 -0.33 -19.97 -34.19
CA GLY A 491 1.06 -19.74 -33.82
C GLY A 491 1.24 -19.50 -32.32
N PHE A 492 0.34 -18.72 -31.69
CA PHE A 492 0.39 -18.47 -30.26
C PHE A 492 0.13 -19.75 -29.44
N VAL A 493 -0.95 -20.48 -29.74
CA VAL A 493 -1.30 -21.70 -29.00
C VAL A 493 -0.20 -22.76 -29.14
N ALA A 494 0.29 -23.00 -30.36
CA ALA A 494 1.36 -23.98 -30.61
C ALA A 494 2.70 -23.59 -29.96
N SER A 495 2.98 -22.29 -29.80
CA SER A 495 4.16 -21.81 -29.05
C SER A 495 4.02 -22.06 -27.55
N VAL A 496 2.83 -21.92 -26.98
CA VAL A 496 2.60 -22.21 -25.55
C VAL A 496 2.58 -23.71 -25.28
N GLU A 497 2.00 -24.51 -26.16
CA GLU A 497 1.98 -25.98 -26.06
C GLU A 497 3.39 -26.59 -25.97
N ARG A 498 4.39 -25.99 -26.63
CA ARG A 498 5.79 -26.43 -26.63
C ARG A 498 6.73 -25.53 -25.84
N LEU A 499 6.19 -24.72 -24.92
CA LEU A 499 6.97 -23.69 -24.24
C LEU A 499 8.20 -24.27 -23.52
N GLU A 500 8.08 -25.42 -22.86
CA GLU A 500 9.16 -26.15 -22.18
C GLU A 500 10.33 -26.59 -23.08
N GLU A 501 10.13 -26.60 -24.39
CA GLU A 501 11.16 -26.90 -25.39
C GLU A 501 11.92 -25.63 -25.82
N SER A 502 11.37 -24.45 -25.56
CA SER A 502 11.98 -23.18 -25.96
C SER A 502 13.22 -22.86 -25.13
N ARG A 503 14.29 -22.48 -25.83
CA ARG A 503 15.52 -21.97 -25.22
C ARG A 503 15.39 -20.54 -24.73
N HIS A 504 14.42 -19.79 -25.28
CA HIS A 504 14.20 -18.38 -24.99
C HIS A 504 12.70 -18.09 -24.92
N ALA A 505 12.14 -18.01 -23.71
CA ALA A 505 10.72 -17.71 -23.49
C ALA A 505 10.27 -16.38 -24.14
N SER A 506 11.20 -15.46 -24.42
CA SER A 506 10.92 -14.23 -25.18
C SER A 506 10.50 -14.46 -26.63
N GLU A 507 10.71 -15.67 -27.18
CA GLU A 507 10.17 -16.10 -28.48
C GLU A 507 8.64 -16.03 -28.53
N LEU A 508 7.94 -16.16 -27.38
CA LEU A 508 6.49 -15.93 -27.30
C LEU A 508 6.10 -14.57 -27.87
N TRP A 509 6.94 -13.55 -27.72
CA TRP A 509 6.62 -12.24 -28.25
C TRP A 509 6.66 -12.17 -29.78
N THR A 510 7.38 -13.06 -30.47
CA THR A 510 7.41 -13.09 -31.94
C THR A 510 6.04 -13.46 -32.53
N VAL A 511 5.24 -14.25 -31.80
CA VAL A 511 3.86 -14.57 -32.18
C VAL A 511 2.88 -13.52 -31.63
N LEU A 512 3.11 -12.98 -30.44
CA LEU A 512 2.26 -11.94 -29.85
C LEU A 512 2.30 -10.62 -30.61
N ASP A 513 3.44 -10.26 -31.22
CA ASP A 513 3.58 -9.05 -32.04
C ASP A 513 2.64 -9.07 -33.27
N ARG A 514 2.17 -10.26 -33.70
CA ARG A 514 1.18 -10.38 -34.80
C ARG A 514 -0.22 -9.89 -34.42
N PHE A 515 -0.47 -9.62 -33.14
CA PHE A 515 -1.72 -9.04 -32.66
C PHE A 515 -1.63 -7.51 -32.49
N ALA A 516 -0.48 -6.89 -32.81
CA ALA A 516 -0.21 -5.47 -32.54
C ALA A 516 -0.62 -4.50 -33.68
N ASP A 517 -1.12 -4.98 -34.81
CA ASP A 517 -1.48 -4.18 -36.02
C ASP A 517 -2.73 -3.29 -35.87
N ARG A 518 -3.19 -3.04 -34.63
CA ARG A 518 -4.35 -2.18 -34.40
C ARG A 518 -3.91 -0.70 -34.39
N PRO A 519 -4.55 0.18 -35.19
CA PRO A 519 -4.21 1.60 -35.19
C PRO A 519 -4.44 2.21 -33.80
N ASP A 520 -3.45 2.98 -33.32
CA ASP A 520 -3.51 3.69 -32.03
C ASP A 520 -4.52 4.84 -32.12
N THR A 521 -5.80 4.52 -31.95
CA THR A 521 -6.87 5.52 -31.95
C THR A 521 -6.98 6.13 -30.56
N THR A 522 -5.97 6.83 -30.02
CA THR A 522 -6.10 7.54 -28.74
C THR A 522 -7.12 8.68 -28.88
N PRO A 523 -8.37 8.60 -28.35
CA PRO A 523 -9.28 9.73 -28.35
C PRO A 523 -8.84 10.71 -27.26
N ALA A 524 -9.31 11.94 -27.37
CA ALA A 524 -9.17 12.94 -26.33
C ALA A 524 -9.73 12.40 -25.00
N ILE A 525 -9.03 12.71 -23.92
CA ILE A 525 -9.48 12.48 -22.54
C ILE A 525 -10.85 13.15 -22.40
N SER A 526 -11.91 12.37 -22.20
CA SER A 526 -13.24 12.93 -21.96
C SER A 526 -13.24 13.79 -20.69
N PRO A 527 -13.98 14.91 -20.67
CA PRO A 527 -14.13 15.75 -19.48
C PRO A 527 -14.64 14.95 -18.27
N GLY A 528 -14.29 15.42 -17.08
CA GLY A 528 -14.75 14.91 -15.79
C GLY A 528 -16.27 14.77 -15.74
N LEU A 529 -16.73 13.84 -14.91
CA LEU A 529 -18.14 13.50 -14.82
C LEU A 529 -18.82 14.47 -13.85
N ASP A 530 -19.92 15.07 -14.27
CA ASP A 530 -20.74 15.93 -13.40
C ASP A 530 -21.17 15.15 -12.14
N ARG A 531 -20.64 15.56 -10.99
CA ARG A 531 -20.95 15.01 -9.66
C ARG A 531 -21.38 16.13 -8.73
N GLU A 532 -22.42 15.87 -7.95
CA GLU A 532 -22.88 16.78 -6.90
C GLU A 532 -21.79 16.94 -5.81
N PRO A 533 -21.46 18.16 -5.37
CA PRO A 533 -20.45 18.41 -4.36
C PRO A 533 -20.90 17.89 -2.98
N GLY A 534 -20.15 16.94 -2.43
CA GLY A 534 -20.31 16.45 -1.05
C GLY A 534 -19.18 16.95 -0.14
N SER A 535 -19.46 17.08 1.16
CA SER A 535 -18.54 17.57 2.20
C SER A 535 -17.50 16.54 2.68
N THR A 536 -17.07 15.60 1.84
CA THR A 536 -16.15 14.51 2.24
C THR A 536 -14.76 15.03 2.57
N ALA A 537 -13.96 14.26 3.32
CA ALA A 537 -12.59 14.62 3.65
C ALA A 537 -11.74 14.83 2.38
N SER A 538 -11.86 13.90 1.42
CA SER A 538 -11.15 14.00 0.13
C SER A 538 -11.52 15.27 -0.63
N ARG A 539 -12.81 15.65 -0.66
CA ARG A 539 -13.30 16.84 -1.35
C ARG A 539 -12.88 18.14 -0.66
N ARG A 540 -12.93 18.19 0.68
CA ARG A 540 -12.46 19.35 1.45
C ARG A 540 -10.97 19.63 1.23
N ILE A 541 -10.13 18.57 1.26
CA ILE A 541 -8.71 18.69 0.95
C ILE A 541 -8.52 19.10 -0.51
N ALA A 542 -9.23 18.48 -1.45
CA ALA A 542 -9.11 18.78 -2.87
C ALA A 542 -9.49 20.22 -3.22
N SER A 543 -10.55 20.75 -2.59
CA SER A 543 -11.00 22.13 -2.77
C SER A 543 -9.96 23.12 -2.25
N TYR A 544 -9.38 22.86 -1.07
CA TYR A 544 -8.27 23.63 -0.53
C TYR A 544 -7.03 23.60 -1.45
N VAL A 545 -6.60 22.40 -1.88
CA VAL A 545 -5.42 22.23 -2.72
C VAL A 545 -5.57 22.91 -4.07
N SER A 546 -6.67 22.67 -4.78
CA SER A 546 -6.91 23.26 -6.11
C SER A 546 -7.14 24.78 -6.06
N GLY A 547 -7.68 25.29 -4.95
CA GLY A 547 -7.93 26.72 -4.74
C GLY A 547 -6.78 27.54 -4.16
N ALA A 548 -5.71 26.90 -3.65
CA ALA A 548 -4.64 27.59 -2.93
C ALA A 548 -3.79 28.51 -3.83
N ARG A 549 -3.62 29.77 -3.42
CA ARG A 549 -2.80 30.80 -4.07
C ARG A 549 -1.67 31.25 -3.17
N TYR A 550 -0.63 31.83 -3.75
CA TYR A 550 0.55 32.29 -3.02
C TYR A 550 0.20 33.31 -1.93
N GLU A 551 -0.73 34.22 -2.21
CA GLU A 551 -1.17 35.27 -1.29
C GLU A 551 -1.96 34.76 -0.09
N ASP A 552 -2.44 33.51 -0.13
CA ASP A 552 -3.20 32.91 0.96
C ASP A 552 -2.26 32.46 2.11
N PHE A 553 -0.94 32.42 1.89
CA PHE A 553 0.05 32.00 2.87
C PHE A 553 0.78 33.19 3.52
N PRO A 554 0.85 33.26 4.86
CA PRO A 554 1.66 34.26 5.55
C PRO A 554 3.14 34.19 5.14
N PRO A 555 3.85 35.33 5.00
CA PRO A 555 5.27 35.32 4.62
C PRO A 555 6.15 34.45 5.51
N ALA A 556 5.89 34.40 6.83
CA ALA A 556 6.65 33.56 7.76
C ALA A 556 6.52 32.05 7.46
N VAL A 557 5.36 31.60 6.97
CA VAL A 557 5.11 30.20 6.58
C VAL A 557 5.94 29.85 5.35
N LEU A 558 5.98 30.75 4.36
CA LEU A 558 6.74 30.56 3.12
C LEU A 558 8.25 30.60 3.38
N GLU A 559 8.72 31.52 4.23
CA GLU A 559 10.13 31.53 4.67
C GLU A 559 10.50 30.25 5.41
N ARG A 560 9.60 29.72 6.24
CA ARG A 560 9.80 28.40 6.87
C ARG A 560 9.89 27.28 5.84
N GLY A 561 9.07 27.32 4.78
CA GLY A 561 9.17 26.39 3.66
C GLY A 561 10.52 26.44 2.96
N LYS A 562 11.06 27.63 2.72
CA LYS A 562 12.41 27.83 2.18
C LYS A 562 13.50 27.26 3.11
N ASP A 563 13.38 27.42 4.42
CA ASP A 563 14.35 26.88 5.37
C ASP A 563 14.37 25.34 5.36
N LEU A 564 13.19 24.71 5.35
CA LEU A 564 13.06 23.25 5.27
C LEU A 564 13.55 22.72 3.92
N LEU A 565 13.32 23.46 2.83
CA LEU A 565 13.88 23.15 1.52
C LEU A 565 15.41 23.11 1.55
N VAL A 566 16.06 24.17 2.05
CA VAL A 566 17.54 24.21 2.16
C VAL A 566 18.06 23.06 3.04
N HIS A 567 17.39 22.80 4.16
CA HIS A 567 17.75 21.71 5.06
C HIS A 567 17.78 20.36 4.33
N HIS A 568 16.70 20.00 3.65
CA HIS A 568 16.59 18.72 2.93
C HIS A 568 17.53 18.64 1.72
N LEU A 569 17.74 19.73 0.99
CA LEU A 569 18.75 19.80 -0.07
C LEU A 569 20.16 19.56 0.49
N GLY A 570 20.46 20.10 1.66
CA GLY A 570 21.71 19.86 2.37
C GLY A 570 21.90 18.39 2.74
N LEU A 571 20.85 17.72 3.26
CA LEU A 571 20.90 16.29 3.54
C LEU A 571 21.20 15.47 2.28
N ALA A 572 20.52 15.79 1.18
CA ALA A 572 20.69 15.09 -0.09
C ALA A 572 22.06 15.32 -0.76
N LEU A 573 22.70 16.48 -0.59
CA LEU A 573 24.05 16.73 -1.11
C LEU A 573 25.12 15.95 -0.35
N ALA A 574 24.87 15.74 0.93
CA ALA A 574 25.85 15.19 1.83
C ALA A 574 26.05 13.69 1.65
N ASP A 575 25.02 13.01 1.15
CA ASP A 575 25.12 11.65 0.66
C ASP A 575 25.04 11.67 -0.86
N ARG A 576 26.13 11.27 -1.53
CA ARG A 576 26.06 11.01 -2.97
C ARG A 576 25.00 9.93 -3.19
N PRO A 577 24.00 10.11 -4.08
CA PRO A 577 22.89 9.17 -4.20
C PRO A 577 23.46 7.75 -4.39
N PRO A 578 22.98 6.75 -3.64
CA PRO A 578 23.63 5.44 -3.59
C PRO A 578 23.88 4.89 -5.00
N LYS A 579 25.08 4.36 -5.24
CA LYS A 579 25.37 3.62 -6.48
C LYS A 579 24.42 2.42 -6.51
N GLY A 580 23.46 2.43 -7.42
CA GLY A 580 22.51 1.32 -7.56
C GLY A 580 21.03 1.68 -7.36
N ALA A 581 20.67 2.89 -6.91
CA ALA A 581 19.28 3.25 -6.60
C ALA A 581 18.25 3.01 -7.74
N CYS A 582 18.68 2.89 -9.00
CA CYS A 582 17.85 2.52 -10.16
C CYS A 582 18.67 1.75 -11.23
N PRO A 583 18.95 0.44 -11.09
CA PRO A 583 19.77 -0.29 -12.05
C PRO A 583 19.02 -0.57 -13.36
N GLY A 584 19.74 -0.46 -14.49
CA GLY A 584 19.32 -1.03 -15.78
C GLY A 584 18.19 -0.31 -16.52
N ARG A 585 17.83 0.93 -16.14
CA ARG A 585 16.79 1.70 -16.81
C ARG A 585 17.35 2.60 -17.93
N PRO A 586 16.58 2.86 -19.01
CA PRO A 586 16.97 3.82 -20.03
C PRO A 586 17.18 5.20 -19.40
N PRO A 587 18.15 6.00 -19.89
CA PRO A 587 18.35 7.36 -19.41
C PRO A 587 17.07 8.19 -19.62
N GLY A 588 16.86 9.18 -18.76
CA GLY A 588 15.80 10.18 -18.89
C GLY A 588 16.29 11.57 -18.51
N ASP A 589 15.38 12.54 -18.60
CA ASP A 589 15.68 13.98 -18.52
C ASP A 589 15.62 14.56 -17.10
N TYR A 590 15.51 13.71 -16.06
CA TYR A 590 15.33 14.13 -14.68
C TYR A 590 16.61 13.94 -13.85
N SER A 591 16.82 14.85 -12.90
CA SER A 591 18.03 14.91 -12.09
C SER A 591 17.87 14.21 -10.74
N ALA A 592 18.93 13.50 -10.34
CA ALA A 592 19.16 13.28 -8.92
C ALA A 592 20.01 14.43 -8.39
N ILE A 593 19.76 14.89 -7.17
CA ILE A 593 20.56 15.95 -6.53
C ILE A 593 22.04 15.54 -6.57
N GLY A 594 22.89 16.44 -7.10
CA GLY A 594 24.32 16.18 -7.30
C GLY A 594 24.69 15.30 -8.50
N ARG A 595 23.75 14.95 -9.39
CA ARG A 595 24.02 14.22 -10.64
C ARG A 595 23.27 14.81 -11.82
N LYS A 596 23.96 14.89 -12.95
CA LYS A 596 23.36 15.32 -14.22
C LYS A 596 22.10 14.50 -14.56
N PRO A 597 21.13 15.10 -15.29
CA PRO A 597 19.94 14.41 -15.75
C PRO A 597 20.27 13.07 -16.41
N SER A 598 19.71 12.00 -15.85
CA SER A 598 19.83 10.64 -16.41
C SER A 598 18.72 9.71 -15.95
N LEU A 599 17.75 10.22 -15.18
CA LEU A 599 16.69 9.43 -14.56
C LEU A 599 15.34 9.78 -15.17
N ARG A 600 14.36 8.92 -14.93
CA ARG A 600 12.95 9.20 -15.21
C ARG A 600 12.31 9.84 -14.00
N LEU A 601 11.20 10.57 -14.17
CA LEU A 601 10.52 11.31 -13.11
C LEU A 601 10.40 10.53 -11.79
N LEU A 602 9.74 9.38 -11.80
CA LEU A 602 9.52 8.59 -10.58
C LEU A 602 10.82 8.02 -9.99
N ASP A 603 11.87 7.86 -10.80
CA ASP A 603 13.17 7.38 -10.34
C ASP A 603 14.00 8.51 -9.72
N ALA A 604 13.91 9.72 -10.26
CA ALA A 604 14.47 10.94 -9.66
C ALA A 604 13.80 11.25 -8.31
N VAL A 605 12.47 11.20 -8.24
CA VAL A 605 11.71 11.37 -6.98
C VAL A 605 12.15 10.36 -5.93
N PHE A 606 12.31 9.09 -6.32
CA PHE A 606 12.79 8.04 -5.43
C PHE A 606 14.21 8.30 -4.93
N ALA A 607 15.15 8.57 -5.84
CA ALA A 607 16.56 8.75 -5.49
C ALA A 607 16.77 9.99 -4.60
N ASN A 608 16.09 11.09 -4.90
CA ASN A 608 16.15 12.32 -4.11
C ASN A 608 15.51 12.10 -2.74
N SER A 609 14.36 11.40 -2.66
CA SER A 609 13.74 11.05 -1.38
C SER A 609 14.62 10.14 -0.54
N LEU A 610 15.27 9.15 -1.13
CA LEU A 610 16.20 8.28 -0.41
C LEU A 610 17.37 9.09 0.17
N SER A 611 17.95 10.00 -0.62
CA SER A 611 19.13 10.79 -0.23
C SER A 611 18.82 11.84 0.85
N MET A 612 17.59 12.35 0.93
CA MET A 612 17.17 13.29 1.97
C MET A 612 17.02 12.65 3.37
N GLN A 613 17.22 11.34 3.49
CA GLN A 613 16.80 10.56 4.65
C GLN A 613 17.90 9.77 5.35
N THR A 614 19.01 9.54 4.67
CA THR A 614 20.12 8.66 5.07
C THR A 614 20.80 9.02 6.38
N ARG A 615 20.63 10.26 6.87
CA ARG A 615 21.24 10.74 8.13
C ARG A 615 20.28 10.84 9.32
N GLY A 616 19.01 10.45 9.15
CA GLY A 616 18.00 10.51 10.22
C GLY A 616 17.64 11.93 10.70
N ARG A 617 18.17 12.99 10.08
CA ARG A 617 17.99 14.40 10.48
C ARG A 617 16.79 15.07 9.80
N GLN A 618 15.76 14.30 9.47
CA GLN A 618 14.61 14.80 8.75
C GLN A 618 13.75 15.72 9.63
N ASP A 619 12.88 16.49 9.00
CA ASP A 619 11.83 17.21 9.72
C ASP A 619 10.72 16.26 10.18
N SER A 620 9.97 16.64 11.20
CA SER A 620 8.89 15.84 11.75
C SER A 620 7.73 16.67 12.29
N MET A 621 6.50 16.20 12.06
CA MET A 621 5.24 16.81 12.48
C MET A 621 4.47 15.92 13.47
N ALA A 622 3.29 16.40 13.89
CA ALA A 622 2.34 15.59 14.65
C ALA A 622 2.06 14.24 13.96
N GLY A 623 1.83 13.21 14.76
CA GLY A 623 1.72 11.81 14.32
C GLY A 623 3.05 11.10 14.01
N GLY A 624 4.19 11.81 14.01
CA GLY A 624 5.51 11.24 13.70
C GLY A 624 5.84 11.25 12.20
N MET A 625 5.08 12.02 11.42
CA MET A 625 5.26 12.17 9.98
C MET A 625 6.52 12.98 9.68
N ARG A 626 7.31 12.59 8.67
CA ARG A 626 8.50 13.27 8.13
C ARG A 626 8.24 13.81 6.73
N PRO A 627 7.36 14.81 6.59
CA PRO A 627 6.78 15.21 5.31
C PRO A 627 7.81 15.72 4.28
N GLY A 628 8.85 16.42 4.70
CA GLY A 628 9.76 17.11 3.79
C GLY A 628 10.57 16.16 2.91
N ALA A 629 10.95 15.01 3.45
CA ALA A 629 11.65 13.99 2.68
C ALA A 629 10.78 13.29 1.61
N LEU A 630 9.46 13.50 1.63
CA LEU A 630 8.54 12.97 0.63
C LEU A 630 8.03 14.07 -0.33
N ILE A 631 7.72 15.27 0.17
CA ILE A 631 7.05 16.38 -0.55
C ILE A 631 7.99 17.13 -1.50
N ILE A 632 8.92 17.92 -0.98
CA ILE A 632 10.35 17.71 -1.25
C ILE A 632 10.73 17.23 -2.68
N PRO A 633 11.21 15.97 -2.77
CA PRO A 633 11.59 15.31 -4.01
C PRO A 633 10.51 15.31 -5.09
N ALA A 634 9.23 15.19 -4.71
CA ALA A 634 8.12 15.19 -5.65
C ALA A 634 7.95 16.57 -6.32
N ALA A 635 8.05 17.65 -5.54
CA ALA A 635 8.01 19.00 -6.06
C ALA A 635 9.18 19.28 -7.01
N LEU A 636 10.39 18.88 -6.62
CA LEU A 636 11.60 19.02 -7.44
C LEU A 636 11.47 18.27 -8.78
N GLY A 637 11.09 16.99 -8.76
CA GLY A 637 10.92 16.21 -9.98
C GLY A 637 9.84 16.76 -10.91
N LEU A 638 8.72 17.25 -10.37
CA LEU A 638 7.64 17.84 -11.18
C LEU A 638 7.99 19.24 -11.71
N SER A 639 8.90 19.96 -11.07
CA SER A 639 9.42 21.21 -11.64
C SER A 639 10.33 20.98 -12.85
N GLU A 640 10.97 19.82 -12.99
CA GLU A 640 11.66 19.43 -14.24
C GLU A 640 10.68 18.92 -15.30
N ASP A 641 9.54 18.32 -14.91
CA ASP A 641 8.51 17.81 -15.84
C ASP A 641 7.84 18.95 -16.63
N ARG A 642 7.68 20.12 -16.00
CA ARG A 642 7.04 21.29 -16.59
C ARG A 642 7.52 22.57 -15.92
N ALA A 643 7.46 23.68 -16.65
CA ALA A 643 7.74 25.00 -16.08
C ALA A 643 6.78 25.29 -14.91
N VAL A 644 7.35 25.52 -13.73
CA VAL A 644 6.63 25.87 -12.49
C VAL A 644 7.28 27.12 -11.92
N SER A 645 6.50 28.17 -11.67
CA SER A 645 7.04 29.36 -11.00
C SER A 645 7.42 29.05 -9.56
N GLY A 646 8.38 29.79 -8.99
CA GLY A 646 8.77 29.55 -7.60
C GLY A 646 7.65 29.82 -6.59
N GLN A 647 6.66 30.66 -6.93
CA GLN A 647 5.44 30.81 -6.13
C GLN A 647 4.59 29.52 -6.12
N GLU A 648 4.32 28.95 -7.30
CA GLU A 648 3.58 27.69 -7.41
C GLU A 648 4.31 26.55 -6.71
N PHE A 649 5.64 26.52 -6.81
CA PHE A 649 6.49 25.55 -6.12
C PHE A 649 6.36 25.65 -4.59
N LEU A 650 6.44 26.86 -4.02
CA LEU A 650 6.29 27.09 -2.59
C LEU A 650 4.87 26.76 -2.10
N VAL A 651 3.85 27.13 -2.86
CA VAL A 651 2.44 26.77 -2.55
C VAL A 651 2.26 25.26 -2.55
N ALA A 652 2.80 24.54 -3.54
CA ALA A 652 2.71 23.09 -3.62
C ALA A 652 3.34 22.40 -2.40
N ILE A 653 4.50 22.88 -1.93
CA ILE A 653 5.11 22.39 -0.69
C ILE A 653 4.17 22.67 0.49
N ALA A 654 3.68 23.90 0.64
CA ALA A 654 2.84 24.29 1.77
C ALA A 654 1.54 23.46 1.85
N VAL A 655 0.81 23.30 0.74
CA VAL A 655 -0.45 22.51 0.75
C VAL A 655 -0.20 21.04 1.07
N GLY A 656 0.94 20.47 0.66
CA GLY A 656 1.33 19.10 1.02
C GLY A 656 1.54 18.94 2.52
N TYR A 657 2.23 19.91 3.15
CA TYR A 657 2.44 19.93 4.59
C TYR A 657 1.13 20.11 5.37
N ASP A 658 0.24 21.00 4.91
CA ASP A 658 -1.07 21.24 5.51
C ASP A 658 -1.97 20.00 5.44
N ALA A 659 -2.01 19.33 4.28
CA ALA A 659 -2.75 18.07 4.12
C ALA A 659 -2.19 16.97 5.02
N GLY A 660 -0.86 16.82 5.09
CA GLY A 660 -0.19 15.87 5.98
C GLY A 660 -0.55 16.11 7.45
N LEU A 661 -0.44 17.37 7.91
CA LEU A 661 -0.81 17.77 9.27
C LEU A 661 -2.29 17.49 9.57
N ALA A 662 -3.19 17.86 8.66
CA ALA A 662 -4.63 17.71 8.86
C ALA A 662 -5.02 16.23 9.02
N LEU A 663 -4.33 15.32 8.31
CA LEU A 663 -4.60 13.88 8.35
C LEU A 663 -3.90 13.16 9.52
N SER A 664 -2.71 13.60 9.92
CA SER A 664 -1.92 12.97 11.00
C SER A 664 -2.18 13.57 12.39
N ALA A 665 -2.94 14.66 12.48
CA ALA A 665 -3.37 15.21 13.76
C ALA A 665 -4.15 14.15 14.57
N GLY A 666 -3.76 13.95 15.83
CA GLY A 666 -4.38 12.94 16.72
C GLY A 666 -3.85 11.51 16.57
N THR A 667 -2.99 11.22 15.60
CA THR A 667 -2.50 9.86 15.34
C THR A 667 -1.17 9.55 16.04
N TRP A 668 -0.90 10.00 17.26
CA TRP A 668 0.39 9.70 17.92
C TRP A 668 0.36 8.42 18.76
N ALA A 669 -0.76 8.09 19.41
CA ALA A 669 -0.96 6.81 20.10
C ALA A 669 -1.01 5.58 19.14
N TRP A 670 -0.79 5.84 17.85
CA TRP A 670 -1.13 5.01 16.69
C TRP A 670 0.00 4.08 16.21
N GLY A 671 1.26 4.55 16.22
CA GLY A 671 2.39 3.76 15.70
C GLY A 671 2.64 2.49 16.51
N ALA A 672 2.37 2.55 17.81
CA ALA A 672 2.40 1.43 18.73
C ALA A 672 1.19 0.47 18.61
N ALA A 673 0.06 0.94 18.10
CA ALA A 673 -1.19 0.18 18.04
C ALA A 673 -1.39 -0.56 16.71
N THR A 674 -0.79 -0.07 15.62
CA THR A 674 -1.12 -0.52 14.25
C THR A 674 0.06 -1.12 13.47
N ALA A 675 1.23 -1.25 14.11
CA ALA A 675 2.47 -1.72 13.48
C ALA A 675 2.86 -0.97 12.17
N ARG A 676 2.37 0.26 11.98
CA ARG A 676 2.63 1.14 10.83
C ARG A 676 2.90 2.57 11.28
N ARG A 677 3.67 3.33 10.49
CA ARG A 677 4.05 4.73 10.76
C ARG A 677 3.19 5.74 10.00
N ALA A 678 3.25 7.01 10.44
CA ALA A 678 2.68 8.19 9.75
C ALA A 678 2.95 8.26 8.27
N ASP A 679 4.23 8.20 7.93
CA ASP A 679 4.66 8.36 6.54
C ASP A 679 4.05 7.28 5.65
N CYS A 680 3.96 6.06 6.17
CA CYS A 680 3.41 4.89 5.49
C CYS A 680 1.94 5.05 5.08
N VAL A 681 1.18 5.90 5.77
CA VAL A 681 -0.28 6.01 5.62
C VAL A 681 -0.70 7.37 5.07
N PHE A 682 -0.13 8.46 5.56
CA PHE A 682 -0.52 9.82 5.15
C PHE A 682 0.49 10.46 4.18
N GLY A 683 1.73 9.95 4.13
CA GLY A 683 2.78 10.42 3.23
C GLY A 683 2.38 10.46 1.76
N PRO A 684 1.91 9.34 1.15
CA PRO A 684 1.47 9.34 -0.24
C PRO A 684 0.36 10.35 -0.53
N VAL A 685 -0.54 10.60 0.42
CA VAL A 685 -1.65 11.54 0.26
C VAL A 685 -1.15 12.98 0.25
N ALA A 686 -0.24 13.34 1.17
CA ALA A 686 0.41 14.64 1.18
C ALA A 686 1.21 14.91 -0.10
N VAL A 687 1.92 13.90 -0.61
CA VAL A 687 2.64 13.98 -1.88
C VAL A 687 1.68 14.09 -3.07
N ALA A 688 0.56 13.37 -3.07
CA ALA A 688 -0.45 13.50 -4.11
C ALA A 688 -1.09 14.90 -4.14
N CYS A 689 -1.29 15.54 -2.98
CA CYS A 689 -1.75 16.94 -2.91
C CYS A 689 -0.71 17.89 -3.52
N THR A 690 0.58 17.70 -3.17
CA THR A 690 1.70 18.45 -3.75
C THR A 690 1.73 18.31 -5.27
N ALA A 691 1.67 17.06 -5.75
CA ALA A 691 1.71 16.76 -7.17
C ALA A 691 0.48 17.28 -7.91
N ALA A 692 -0.73 17.13 -7.36
CA ALA A 692 -1.95 17.65 -7.94
C ALA A 692 -1.89 19.17 -8.15
N ARG A 693 -1.34 19.90 -7.17
CA ARG A 693 -1.17 21.36 -7.27
C ARG A 693 -0.22 21.76 -8.40
N LEU A 694 0.90 21.06 -8.56
CA LEU A 694 1.88 21.31 -9.62
C LEU A 694 1.40 20.87 -11.00
N LEU A 695 0.59 19.81 -11.05
CA LEU A 695 -0.02 19.34 -12.29
C LEU A 695 -1.19 20.20 -12.75
N GLY A 696 -1.66 21.13 -11.90
CA GLY A 696 -2.81 22.00 -12.20
C GLY A 696 -4.13 21.23 -12.26
N LEU A 697 -4.29 20.21 -11.42
CA LEU A 697 -5.52 19.43 -11.36
C LEU A 697 -6.66 20.26 -10.76
N ASP A 698 -7.85 20.14 -11.35
CA ASP A 698 -9.09 20.67 -10.77
C ASP A 698 -9.47 19.92 -9.48
N GLU A 699 -10.54 20.38 -8.80
CA GLU A 699 -11.00 19.78 -7.55
C GLU A 699 -11.36 18.29 -7.72
N GLU A 700 -12.00 17.91 -8.84
CA GLU A 700 -12.41 16.51 -9.06
C GLU A 700 -11.18 15.60 -9.22
N ARG A 701 -10.25 15.97 -10.09
CA ARG A 701 -9.01 15.22 -10.32
C ARG A 701 -8.09 15.23 -9.11
N THR A 702 -8.11 16.30 -8.31
CA THR A 702 -7.38 16.34 -7.05
C THR A 702 -7.97 15.36 -6.03
N ALA A 703 -9.29 15.26 -5.94
CA ALA A 703 -9.96 14.25 -5.10
C ALA A 703 -9.65 12.83 -5.58
N ASP A 704 -9.62 12.60 -6.89
CA ASP A 704 -9.20 11.32 -7.48
C ASP A 704 -7.74 11.00 -7.13
N ALA A 705 -6.81 11.97 -7.22
CA ALA A 705 -5.41 11.79 -6.85
C ALA A 705 -5.24 11.39 -5.37
N ILE A 706 -5.97 12.06 -4.48
CA ILE A 706 -6.00 11.74 -3.04
C ILE A 706 -6.51 10.32 -2.81
N GLY A 707 -7.61 9.94 -3.47
CA GLY A 707 -8.18 8.61 -3.34
C GLY A 707 -7.27 7.51 -3.90
N GLN A 708 -6.62 7.73 -5.04
CA GLN A 708 -5.61 6.81 -5.57
C GLN A 708 -4.45 6.67 -4.59
N ALA A 709 -3.97 7.76 -3.98
CA ALA A 709 -2.90 7.72 -3.01
C ALA A 709 -3.26 6.91 -1.75
N CYS A 710 -4.52 6.95 -1.30
CA CYS A 710 -5.01 6.13 -0.19
C CYS A 710 -4.86 4.63 -0.46
N HIS A 711 -5.08 4.19 -1.70
CA HIS A 711 -4.85 2.80 -2.09
C HIS A 711 -3.37 2.41 -2.06
N LEU A 712 -2.46 3.35 -2.31
CA LEU A 712 -1.02 3.12 -2.45
C LEU A 712 -0.22 3.30 -1.15
N THR A 713 -0.92 3.32 -0.02
CA THR A 713 -0.31 3.30 1.31
C THR A 713 0.28 1.93 1.59
N MET A 714 1.56 1.89 1.97
CA MET A 714 2.34 0.67 2.18
C MET A 714 3.32 0.83 3.35
N GLY A 715 4.05 -0.22 3.74
CA GLY A 715 5.10 -0.20 4.76
C GLY A 715 4.68 -0.78 6.12
N LEU A 716 5.53 -1.66 6.66
CA LEU A 716 5.41 -2.33 7.96
C LEU A 716 6.56 -1.89 8.89
N ILE A 717 6.33 -1.84 10.21
CA ILE A 717 7.39 -1.52 11.17
C ILE A 717 8.43 -2.64 11.28
N GLU A 718 8.02 -3.91 11.19
CA GLU A 718 8.92 -5.07 11.22
C GLU A 718 9.78 -5.19 9.95
N GLY A 719 9.39 -4.52 8.86
CA GLY A 719 9.65 -5.03 7.53
C GLY A 719 10.89 -4.53 6.81
N VAL A 720 11.59 -3.50 7.27
CA VAL A 720 12.73 -2.94 6.50
C VAL A 720 13.93 -2.63 7.38
N GLU A 721 15.11 -3.03 6.89
CA GLU A 721 16.38 -2.61 7.50
C GLU A 721 16.67 -1.12 7.24
N GLU A 722 16.18 -0.60 6.11
CA GLU A 722 16.33 0.79 5.68
C GLU A 722 14.97 1.49 5.59
N GLU A 723 14.64 2.31 6.59
CA GLU A 723 13.40 3.08 6.60
C GLU A 723 13.27 4.02 5.39
N ALA A 724 14.38 4.67 5.01
CA ALA A 724 14.42 5.65 3.93
C ALA A 724 13.91 5.06 2.59
N LEU A 725 14.11 3.76 2.39
CA LEU A 725 13.66 3.03 1.21
C LEU A 725 12.13 3.02 1.07
N VAL A 726 11.42 2.80 2.17
CA VAL A 726 9.95 2.78 2.19
C VAL A 726 9.41 4.18 1.91
N ASN A 727 9.97 5.20 2.55
CA ASN A 727 9.57 6.60 2.35
C ASN A 727 9.81 7.06 0.91
N ALA A 728 10.93 6.64 0.30
CA ALA A 728 11.22 6.90 -1.10
C ALA A 728 10.15 6.27 -2.04
N GLN A 729 9.72 5.05 -1.75
CA GLN A 729 8.62 4.41 -2.52
C GLN A 729 7.28 5.12 -2.32
N LEU A 730 7.00 5.61 -1.11
CA LEU A 730 5.77 6.36 -0.79
C LEU A 730 5.73 7.71 -1.53
N ALA A 731 6.88 8.40 -1.67
CA ALA A 731 6.99 9.61 -2.48
C ALA A 731 6.66 9.35 -3.96
N ARG A 732 7.18 8.26 -4.54
CA ARG A 732 6.80 7.83 -5.91
C ARG A 732 5.31 7.59 -6.04
N ASN A 733 4.70 6.93 -5.04
CA ASN A 733 3.31 6.54 -5.08
C ASN A 733 2.38 7.76 -5.11
N GLY A 734 2.69 8.82 -4.35
CA GLY A 734 1.91 10.06 -4.39
C GLY A 734 1.97 10.77 -5.74
N VAL A 735 3.16 10.88 -6.35
CA VAL A 735 3.30 11.43 -7.72
C VAL A 735 2.57 10.57 -8.74
N TYR A 736 2.71 9.24 -8.64
CA TYR A 736 2.02 8.31 -9.53
C TYR A 736 0.49 8.39 -9.41
N ALA A 737 -0.04 8.57 -8.20
CA ALA A 737 -1.47 8.76 -7.95
C ALA A 737 -2.01 10.01 -8.66
N ALA A 738 -1.28 11.13 -8.62
CA ALA A 738 -1.66 12.35 -9.33
C ALA A 738 -1.59 12.18 -10.86
N ILE A 739 -0.60 11.45 -11.38
CA ILE A 739 -0.51 11.11 -12.81
C ILE A 739 -1.69 10.24 -13.26
N LEU A 740 -2.10 9.27 -12.45
CA LEU A 740 -3.29 8.45 -12.71
C LEU A 740 -4.55 9.30 -12.78
N ALA A 741 -4.73 10.23 -11.84
CA ALA A 741 -5.86 11.15 -11.83
C ALA A 741 -5.86 12.11 -13.04
N GLU A 742 -4.69 12.63 -13.45
CA GLU A 742 -4.57 13.45 -14.67
C GLU A 742 -4.99 12.67 -15.92
N ALA A 743 -4.67 11.36 -15.96
CA ALA A 743 -5.11 10.44 -17.02
C ALA A 743 -6.58 10.00 -16.91
N GLY A 744 -7.32 10.51 -15.91
CA GLY A 744 -8.75 10.25 -15.71
C GLY A 744 -9.06 8.92 -15.02
N PHE A 745 -8.14 8.36 -14.21
CA PHE A 745 -8.46 7.23 -13.34
C PHE A 745 -9.21 7.70 -12.09
N PRO A 746 -10.47 7.33 -11.90
CA PRO A 746 -11.27 7.91 -10.84
C PRO A 746 -11.02 7.16 -9.51
N ALA A 747 -11.07 7.85 -8.36
CA ALA A 747 -11.09 7.25 -7.01
C ALA A 747 -12.38 7.60 -6.21
N ALA A 748 -12.71 6.82 -5.17
CA ALA A 748 -13.95 7.08 -4.42
C ALA A 748 -13.84 8.33 -3.54
N ASP A 749 -14.96 9.00 -3.29
CA ASP A 749 -14.93 10.25 -2.51
C ASP A 749 -14.67 10.00 -1.00
N LEU A 750 -14.96 8.79 -0.51
CA LEU A 750 -14.83 8.39 0.90
C LEU A 750 -13.59 7.52 1.19
N MET A 751 -12.57 7.62 0.35
CA MET A 751 -11.34 6.85 0.51
C MET A 751 -10.65 7.04 1.87
N ILE A 752 -10.92 8.13 2.58
CA ILE A 752 -10.32 8.46 3.88
C ILE A 752 -11.21 7.99 5.04
N GLU A 753 -12.45 8.48 5.10
CA GLU A 753 -13.38 8.35 6.22
C GLU A 753 -14.50 7.31 6.01
N GLY A 754 -14.49 6.61 4.87
CA GLY A 754 -15.46 5.58 4.52
C GLY A 754 -15.46 4.37 5.46
N GLU A 755 -16.48 3.52 5.32
CA GLU A 755 -16.64 2.30 6.12
C GLU A 755 -15.42 1.37 5.98
N PHE A 756 -14.84 1.32 4.79
CA PHE A 756 -13.64 0.57 4.46
C PHE A 756 -12.43 1.48 4.14
N GLY A 757 -12.55 2.77 4.47
CA GLY A 757 -11.60 3.83 4.12
C GLY A 757 -10.28 3.73 4.87
N LEU A 758 -9.37 4.66 4.57
CA LEU A 758 -8.01 4.69 5.09
C LEU A 758 -7.96 4.63 6.63
N TYR A 759 -8.82 5.40 7.31
CA TYR A 759 -8.84 5.41 8.76
C TYR A 759 -9.35 4.11 9.34
N ARG A 760 -10.53 3.62 8.96
CA ARG A 760 -11.06 2.35 9.53
C ARG A 760 -10.19 1.14 9.18
N SER A 761 -9.58 1.13 7.99
CA SER A 761 -8.68 0.05 7.58
C SER A 761 -7.34 0.00 8.29
N THR A 762 -6.94 1.11 8.91
CA THR A 762 -5.66 1.23 9.59
C THR A 762 -5.85 1.34 11.11
N LEU A 763 -6.91 2.01 11.56
CA LEU A 763 -7.20 2.37 12.95
C LEU A 763 -8.39 1.61 13.54
N GLY A 764 -9.20 0.93 12.72
CA GLY A 764 -10.50 0.38 13.13
C GLY A 764 -11.60 1.44 13.36
N THR A 765 -11.26 2.73 13.34
CA THR A 765 -12.20 3.85 13.56
C THR A 765 -11.80 5.10 12.78
N VAL A 766 -12.69 6.09 12.71
CA VAL A 766 -12.38 7.44 12.21
C VAL A 766 -12.10 8.34 13.41
N PRO A 767 -11.02 9.15 13.41
CA PRO A 767 -10.75 10.09 14.49
C PRO A 767 -11.91 11.07 14.68
N THR A 768 -12.33 11.29 15.94
CA THR A 768 -13.44 12.19 16.27
C THR A 768 -13.13 13.66 16.00
N ASP A 769 -11.85 14.02 15.89
CA ASP A 769 -11.35 15.36 15.62
C ASP A 769 -11.02 15.60 14.14
N LEU A 770 -11.24 14.63 13.24
CA LEU A 770 -10.95 14.78 11.81
C LEU A 770 -11.58 16.04 11.22
N ASP A 771 -12.84 16.32 11.54
CA ASP A 771 -13.54 17.52 11.06
C ASP A 771 -12.90 18.82 11.53
N ARG A 772 -12.39 18.83 12.77
CA ARG A 772 -11.69 19.97 13.37
C ARG A 772 -10.34 20.17 12.70
N SER A 773 -9.60 19.08 12.45
CA SER A 773 -8.31 19.11 11.78
C SER A 773 -8.43 19.61 10.34
N LEU A 774 -9.42 19.11 9.59
CA LEU A 774 -9.72 19.55 8.22
C LEU A 774 -10.21 21.01 8.15
N SER A 775 -10.93 21.50 9.16
CA SER A 775 -11.30 22.92 9.26
C SER A 775 -10.10 23.86 9.47
N GLY A 776 -8.93 23.30 9.81
CA GLY A 776 -7.68 24.05 9.92
C GLY A 776 -6.93 24.26 8.61
N LEU A 777 -7.34 23.62 7.50
CA LEU A 777 -6.68 23.78 6.20
C LEU A 777 -6.66 25.26 5.78
N GLY A 778 -5.49 25.76 5.36
CA GLY A 778 -5.30 27.16 4.98
C GLY A 778 -5.29 28.18 6.13
N THR A 779 -5.45 27.74 7.39
CA THR A 779 -5.37 28.61 8.58
C THR A 779 -4.40 28.10 9.64
N ARG A 780 -4.08 26.80 9.62
CA ARG A 780 -3.09 26.13 10.47
C ARG A 780 -2.07 25.44 9.58
N PHE A 781 -0.90 26.06 9.47
CA PHE A 781 0.10 25.63 8.50
C PHE A 781 1.00 24.52 9.05
N GLY A 782 1.17 23.44 8.29
CA GLY A 782 2.04 22.31 8.62
C GLY A 782 3.50 22.69 8.71
N LEU A 783 3.96 23.59 7.85
CA LEU A 783 5.35 24.07 7.79
C LEU A 783 5.82 24.69 9.11
N GLU A 784 4.99 25.50 9.77
CA GLU A 784 5.31 26.11 11.07
C GLU A 784 5.39 25.08 12.19
N ARG A 785 4.70 23.96 12.01
CA ARG A 785 4.66 22.87 12.98
C ARG A 785 5.75 21.85 12.75
N ALA A 786 6.50 21.85 11.65
CA ALA A 786 7.57 20.88 11.43
C ALA A 786 8.81 21.19 12.28
N VAL A 787 9.33 20.16 12.96
CA VAL A 787 10.53 20.23 13.82
C VAL A 787 11.63 19.38 13.22
N VAL A 788 12.86 19.89 13.16
CA VAL A 788 14.00 19.16 12.60
C VAL A 788 14.79 18.44 13.69
N SER A 789 15.13 17.18 13.46
CA SER A 789 16.02 16.40 14.33
C SER A 789 17.48 16.85 14.13
N ARG A 790 18.10 17.43 15.17
CA ARG A 790 19.51 17.86 15.13
C ARG A 790 20.50 16.70 15.24
N HIS A 791 20.11 15.61 15.90
CA HIS A 791 20.99 14.51 16.29
C HIS A 791 20.77 13.21 15.51
N GLY A 792 19.97 13.25 14.43
CA GLY A 792 19.64 12.05 13.66
C GLY A 792 18.77 11.05 14.42
N LEU A 793 18.10 11.54 15.48
CA LEU A 793 17.25 10.73 16.33
C LEU A 793 15.82 10.71 15.82
N ASP A 794 15.15 9.61 16.15
CA ASP A 794 13.73 9.47 15.97
C ASP A 794 12.96 10.64 16.63
N PRO A 795 11.90 11.18 15.98
CA PRO A 795 11.09 12.26 16.52
C PRO A 795 10.62 12.06 17.97
N ASN A 796 10.32 10.84 18.39
CA ASN A 796 9.83 10.58 19.74
C ASN A 796 10.95 10.80 20.77
N HIS A 797 12.23 10.71 20.40
CA HIS A 797 13.34 10.92 21.32
C HIS A 797 13.75 12.38 21.48
N LEU A 798 13.22 13.29 20.67
CA LEU A 798 13.66 14.69 20.66
C LEU A 798 13.42 15.40 22.00
N VAL A 799 12.23 15.24 22.59
CA VAL A 799 11.88 15.88 23.87
C VAL A 799 12.77 15.39 25.02
N PRO A 800 12.88 14.08 25.31
CA PRO A 800 13.73 13.63 26.41
C PRO A 800 15.20 14.02 26.21
N VAL A 801 15.71 14.02 24.96
CA VAL A 801 17.10 14.42 24.69
C VAL A 801 17.32 15.92 24.88
N GLU A 802 16.38 16.77 24.46
CA GLU A 802 16.44 18.22 24.72
C GLU A 802 16.39 18.53 26.22
N LEU A 803 15.53 17.84 26.98
CA LEU A 803 15.48 17.98 28.44
C LEU A 803 16.79 17.54 29.09
N ALA A 804 17.39 16.44 28.65
CA ALA A 804 18.69 15.97 29.13
C ALA A 804 19.82 16.95 28.80
N SER A 805 19.81 17.56 27.61
CA SER A 805 20.80 18.60 27.24
C SER A 805 20.70 19.82 28.19
N ARG A 806 19.49 20.27 28.49
CA ARG A 806 19.26 21.37 29.46
C ARG A 806 19.69 21.01 30.87
N LEU A 807 19.43 19.78 31.31
CA LEU A 807 19.89 19.28 32.61
C LEU A 807 21.42 19.18 32.67
N GLY A 808 22.06 18.64 31.63
CA GLY A 808 23.52 18.58 31.53
C GLY A 808 24.17 19.95 31.69
N ALA A 809 23.59 20.99 31.08
CA ALA A 809 24.06 22.37 31.24
C ALA A 809 23.89 22.95 32.64
N ARG A 810 22.85 22.53 33.38
CA ARG A 810 22.61 22.99 34.78
C ARG A 810 23.50 22.27 35.78
N LEU A 811 23.78 21.00 35.51
CA LEU A 811 24.64 20.14 36.32
C LEU A 811 26.13 20.30 35.97
N ALA A 812 26.47 21.10 34.94
CA ALA A 812 27.83 21.41 34.52
C ALA A 812 28.57 22.24 35.59
N GLY A 813 29.07 21.55 36.62
CA GLY A 813 29.74 22.15 37.77
C GLY A 813 29.61 21.34 39.06
N ASP A 814 28.71 20.35 39.08
CA ASP A 814 28.53 19.45 40.21
C ASP A 814 29.60 18.35 40.22
N ALA A 815 30.08 17.94 41.40
CA ALA A 815 31.20 17.00 41.51
C ALA A 815 30.72 15.53 41.43
N GLY A 816 31.08 14.84 40.34
CA GLY A 816 30.87 13.40 40.15
C GLY A 816 30.11 13.05 38.87
N GLU A 817 30.13 11.78 38.46
CA GLU A 817 29.37 11.29 37.31
C GLU A 817 27.89 11.05 37.67
N PRO A 818 26.95 11.12 36.71
CA PRO A 818 25.58 10.68 36.92
C PRO A 818 25.54 9.21 37.34
N VAL A 819 24.88 8.89 38.46
CA VAL A 819 24.76 7.50 38.96
C VAL A 819 23.40 6.87 38.64
N GLU A 820 22.37 7.69 38.44
CA GLU A 820 21.04 7.23 38.06
C GLU A 820 20.38 8.27 37.14
N VAL A 821 19.82 7.81 36.02
CA VAL A 821 19.03 8.64 35.11
C VAL A 821 17.68 7.97 34.91
N GLU A 822 16.59 8.62 35.32
CA GLU A 822 15.24 8.13 35.09
C GLU A 822 14.55 8.96 34.01
N VAL A 823 13.91 8.29 33.05
CA VAL A 823 13.09 8.93 32.02
C VAL A 823 11.66 8.40 32.12
N LEU A 824 10.73 9.29 32.42
CA LEU A 824 9.30 9.01 32.39
C LEU A 824 8.73 9.39 31.03
N LEU A 825 8.10 8.42 30.38
CA LEU A 825 7.48 8.54 29.07
C LEU A 825 5.98 8.18 29.15
N PRO A 826 5.16 8.56 28.17
CA PRO A 826 3.78 8.09 28.05
C PRO A 826 3.69 6.58 27.82
N GLU A 827 2.68 5.90 28.37
CA GLU A 827 2.42 4.46 28.15
C GLU A 827 2.26 4.11 26.68
N THR A 828 1.76 5.04 25.87
CA THR A 828 1.65 4.89 24.41
C THR A 828 3.00 4.67 23.72
N ARG A 829 4.11 5.04 24.35
CA ARG A 829 5.47 4.78 23.84
C ARG A 829 6.04 3.42 24.21
N ARG A 830 5.49 2.74 25.22
CA ARG A 830 6.03 1.49 25.76
C ARG A 830 6.18 0.38 24.72
N ARG A 831 5.17 0.20 23.86
CA ARG A 831 5.26 -0.78 22.75
C ARG A 831 6.36 -0.41 21.76
N TRP A 832 6.52 0.88 21.48
CA TRP A 832 7.51 1.39 20.53
C TRP A 832 8.95 1.14 21.00
N ASP A 833 9.18 1.26 22.31
CA ASP A 833 10.45 0.93 22.94
C ASP A 833 10.65 -0.59 23.14
N HIS A 834 9.58 -1.39 23.10
CA HIS A 834 9.63 -2.87 23.20
C HIS A 834 9.97 -3.56 21.88
N VAL A 835 9.50 -3.04 20.72
CA VAL A 835 9.89 -3.43 19.34
C VAL A 835 11.41 -3.59 19.20
N ALA A 836 12.13 -2.86 20.04
CA ALA A 836 13.55 -2.68 20.05
C ALA A 836 14.33 -3.87 20.68
N ARG A 837 13.72 -4.65 21.59
CA ARG A 837 14.39 -5.80 22.25
C ARG A 837 14.45 -7.05 21.37
N THR A 838 13.44 -7.29 20.55
CA THR A 838 13.37 -8.43 19.61
C THR A 838 14.29 -8.28 18.39
N ARG A 839 14.73 -7.05 18.06
CA ARG A 839 15.66 -6.74 16.96
C ARG A 839 17.10 -7.25 17.15
N LEU A 840 17.47 -7.70 18.36
CA LEU A 840 18.87 -7.81 18.80
C LEU A 840 19.55 -9.17 18.59
N ARG A 841 18.86 -10.22 18.11
CA ARG A 841 19.44 -11.59 18.10
C ARG A 841 19.83 -12.18 16.74
N GLY A 842 19.85 -11.40 15.65
CA GLY A 842 20.22 -11.96 14.33
C GLY A 842 20.83 -11.03 13.28
N SER A 843 20.89 -9.72 13.49
CA SER A 843 21.54 -8.80 12.54
C SER A 843 22.50 -7.86 13.28
N GLU A 844 23.76 -7.80 12.85
CA GLU A 844 24.84 -7.02 13.48
C GLU A 844 24.60 -5.49 13.43
N HIS A 845 23.51 -5.00 12.82
CA HIS A 845 23.38 -3.60 12.38
C HIS A 845 22.15 -2.84 12.94
N GLN A 846 21.32 -3.42 13.80
CA GLN A 846 20.13 -2.73 14.31
C GLN A 846 20.15 -2.54 15.83
N VAL A 847 20.31 -1.29 16.25
CA VAL A 847 20.16 -0.94 17.66
C VAL A 847 18.71 -0.63 18.00
N SER A 848 18.24 -1.20 19.09
CA SER A 848 17.01 -0.83 19.80
C SER A 848 16.82 0.71 19.90
N GLN A 849 15.63 1.24 19.57
CA GLN A 849 15.23 2.65 19.79
C GLN A 849 15.45 3.08 21.24
N ALA A 850 15.10 2.21 22.20
CA ALA A 850 15.38 2.46 23.62
C ALA A 850 16.88 2.56 23.91
N ALA A 851 17.72 1.73 23.27
CA ALA A 851 19.17 1.81 23.42
C ALA A 851 19.76 3.07 22.73
N ALA A 852 19.20 3.49 21.59
CA ALA A 852 19.55 4.75 20.93
C ALA A 852 19.22 5.95 21.83
N LEU A 853 18.03 5.96 22.45
CA LEU A 853 17.63 6.97 23.42
C LEU A 853 18.58 6.99 24.63
N ARG A 854 18.85 5.83 25.25
CA ARG A 854 19.77 5.73 26.40
C ARG A 854 21.15 6.30 26.09
N ARG A 855 21.71 5.99 24.91
CA ARG A 855 23.01 6.54 24.49
C ARG A 855 22.96 8.04 24.24
N ALA A 856 21.93 8.53 23.54
CA ALA A 856 21.77 9.96 23.30
C ALA A 856 21.67 10.74 24.61
N LEU A 857 20.93 10.22 25.60
CA LEU A 857 20.82 10.80 26.93
C LEU A 857 22.17 10.83 27.64
N ALA A 858 22.91 9.72 27.63
CA ALA A 858 24.25 9.67 28.22
C ALA A 858 25.21 10.68 27.59
N GLN A 859 25.20 10.83 26.26
CA GLN A 859 26.01 11.81 25.53
C GLN A 859 25.65 13.26 25.88
N MET A 860 24.35 13.57 25.94
CA MET A 860 23.92 14.95 26.25
C MET A 860 24.26 15.34 27.69
N LEU A 861 24.15 14.40 28.64
CA LEU A 861 24.55 14.62 30.03
C LEU A 861 26.07 14.79 30.20
N ALA A 862 26.87 14.19 29.31
CA ALA A 862 28.33 14.32 29.30
C ALA A 862 28.86 15.60 28.63
N GLY A 863 27.99 16.55 28.25
CA GLY A 863 28.39 17.83 27.64
C GLY A 863 28.22 17.91 26.12
N GLY A 864 27.51 16.96 25.51
CA GLY A 864 27.15 16.98 24.09
C GLY A 864 27.94 16.00 23.23
N PRO A 865 27.56 15.83 21.95
CA PRO A 865 28.20 14.87 21.06
C PRO A 865 29.58 15.38 20.64
N ARG A 866 30.58 14.50 20.55
CA ARG A 866 31.87 14.82 19.89
C ARG A 866 31.64 14.79 18.37
N GLU A 867 32.19 15.74 17.62
CA GLU A 867 32.01 15.88 16.16
C GLU A 867 32.35 14.60 15.35
N GLU A 868 33.11 13.67 15.94
CA GLU A 868 33.57 12.42 15.33
C GLU A 868 32.58 11.24 15.47
N ASP A 869 31.47 11.38 16.23
CA ASP A 869 30.53 10.28 16.57
C ASP A 869 29.28 10.18 15.66
N HIS A 870 29.22 10.96 14.56
CA HIS A 870 28.03 11.11 13.74
C HIS A 870 27.87 10.03 12.64
N GLY A 871 27.51 8.80 13.03
CA GLY A 871 26.96 7.80 12.10
C GLY A 871 25.49 8.03 11.74
N ALA A 872 24.94 7.31 10.74
CA ALA A 872 23.56 7.42 10.26
C ALA A 872 22.45 7.24 11.33
N ASN A 873 22.83 6.69 12.50
CA ASN A 873 21.98 6.52 13.69
C ASN A 873 22.53 7.22 14.95
N GLY A 874 23.49 8.15 14.80
CA GLY A 874 24.03 8.96 15.91
C GLY A 874 24.79 8.19 17.00
N ALA A 875 25.30 6.98 16.71
CA ALA A 875 26.09 6.21 17.67
C ALA A 875 27.42 5.75 17.04
N PRO A 876 28.56 5.86 17.74
CA PRO A 876 29.78 5.16 17.35
C PRO A 876 29.56 3.65 17.45
N GLU A 877 30.09 2.90 16.48
CA GLU A 877 30.10 1.43 16.52
C GLU A 877 30.84 0.95 17.79
N GLY A 878 30.18 0.16 18.64
CA GLY A 878 30.81 -0.55 19.76
C GLY A 878 30.66 0.05 21.16
N ALA A 879 29.90 1.14 21.38
CA ALA A 879 29.59 1.62 22.73
C ALA A 879 28.40 0.87 23.36
N GLU A 880 28.62 0.17 24.47
CA GLU A 880 27.56 -0.52 25.21
C GLU A 880 26.48 0.45 25.73
N PRO A 881 25.20 0.02 25.83
CA PRO A 881 24.16 0.85 26.43
C PRO A 881 24.54 1.21 27.86
N ALA A 882 24.45 2.49 28.23
CA ALA A 882 24.65 2.88 29.63
C ALA A 882 23.62 2.16 30.51
N ASP A 883 24.07 1.23 31.37
CA ASP A 883 23.25 0.47 32.31
C ASP A 883 22.51 1.37 33.34
N GLY A 884 22.92 2.64 33.47
CA GLY A 884 22.38 3.61 34.44
C GLY A 884 21.11 4.39 34.05
N VAL A 885 20.50 4.14 32.87
CA VAL A 885 19.28 4.86 32.44
C VAL A 885 18.02 4.00 32.62
N ALA A 886 17.12 4.34 33.52
CA ALA A 886 15.82 3.68 33.70
C ALA A 886 14.72 4.35 32.85
N LEU A 887 13.97 3.55 32.06
CA LEU A 887 12.79 4.03 31.33
C LEU A 887 11.53 3.60 32.09
N ARG A 888 10.66 4.56 32.41
CA ARG A 888 9.34 4.34 33.04
C ARG A 888 8.24 4.87 32.13
N TYR A 889 7.04 4.30 32.28
CA TYR A 889 5.89 4.64 31.46
C TYR A 889 4.66 4.99 32.31
N GLU A 890 3.92 6.02 31.92
CA GLU A 890 2.73 6.50 32.62
C GLU A 890 1.53 6.66 31.67
N PRO A 891 0.33 6.13 32.03
CA PRO A 891 -0.88 6.31 31.23
C PRO A 891 -1.40 7.76 31.29
N GLY A 892 -2.19 8.16 30.28
CA GLY A 892 -2.90 9.45 30.25
C GLY A 892 -2.04 10.70 29.98
N ARG A 893 -0.76 10.56 29.68
CA ARG A 893 0.15 11.67 29.33
C ARG A 893 0.08 12.06 27.86
N ASP A 894 0.34 13.34 27.58
CA ASP A 894 0.50 13.83 26.20
C ASP A 894 1.58 13.01 25.48
N PRO A 895 1.41 12.65 24.21
CA PRO A 895 2.33 11.73 23.59
C PRO A 895 3.75 12.27 23.33
N TRP A 896 3.94 13.60 23.35
CA TRP A 896 5.24 14.28 23.34
C TRP A 896 5.85 14.46 24.72
N PHE A 897 5.11 14.18 25.80
CA PHE A 897 5.60 14.34 27.16
C PHE A 897 6.88 13.52 27.38
N ALA A 898 7.80 14.10 28.13
CA ALA A 898 8.81 13.36 28.85
C ALA A 898 9.17 14.10 30.14
N ARG A 899 9.63 13.33 31.14
CA ARG A 899 10.37 13.86 32.28
C ARG A 899 11.70 13.14 32.37
N VAL A 900 12.78 13.89 32.51
CA VAL A 900 14.12 13.36 32.72
C VAL A 900 14.55 13.77 34.12
N THR A 901 15.01 12.81 34.91
CA THR A 901 15.53 12.99 36.26
C THR A 901 16.93 12.44 36.29
N VAL A 902 17.88 13.22 36.81
CA VAL A 902 19.29 12.85 36.92
C VAL A 902 19.70 12.95 38.38
N THR A 903 20.30 11.88 38.90
CA THR A 903 20.92 11.84 40.23
C THR A 903 22.43 11.70 40.07
N MET A 904 23.16 12.67 40.61
CA MET A 904 24.62 12.73 40.60
C MET A 904 25.22 11.88 41.73
N ALA A 905 26.47 11.44 41.60
CA ALA A 905 27.19 10.71 42.67
C ALA A 905 27.26 11.49 44.00
N SER A 906 27.14 12.82 43.96
CA SER A 906 27.05 13.71 45.12
C SER A 906 25.75 13.53 45.93
N GLY A 907 24.75 12.83 45.38
CA GLY A 907 23.38 12.74 45.90
C GLY A 907 22.48 13.91 45.47
N HIS A 908 22.99 14.84 44.65
CA HIS A 908 22.17 15.90 44.06
C HIS A 908 21.26 15.34 42.96
N THR A 909 19.97 15.63 43.02
CA THR A 909 18.98 15.19 42.03
C THR A 909 18.29 16.40 41.40
N GLU A 910 18.26 16.44 40.07
CA GLU A 910 17.52 17.45 39.30
C GLU A 910 16.56 16.78 38.31
N SER A 911 15.40 17.40 38.05
CA SER A 911 14.40 16.90 37.13
C SER A 911 13.85 18.00 36.24
N LEU A 912 13.64 17.69 34.97
CA LEU A 912 12.94 18.54 34.01
C LEU A 912 11.86 17.75 33.30
N GLU A 913 10.70 18.37 33.12
CA GLU A 913 9.62 17.85 32.29
C GLU A 913 9.24 18.83 31.19
N GLY A 914 8.69 18.29 30.11
CA GLY A 914 8.23 19.10 28.99
C GLY A 914 7.52 18.27 27.94
N ASP A 915 6.99 18.98 26.95
CA ASP A 915 6.35 18.43 25.77
C ASP A 915 7.02 19.00 24.50
N ARG A 916 6.35 18.92 23.35
CA ARG A 916 6.85 19.44 22.08
C ARG A 916 7.28 20.91 22.13
N SER A 917 6.69 21.73 23.01
CA SER A 917 7.02 23.15 23.14
C SER A 917 8.46 23.42 23.58
N VAL A 918 9.14 22.43 24.16
CA VAL A 918 10.55 22.57 24.53
C VAL A 918 11.49 22.47 23.34
N LEU A 919 11.03 21.91 22.21
CA LEU A 919 11.89 21.73 21.03
C LEU A 919 12.14 23.08 20.33
N PRO A 920 13.39 23.39 19.95
CA PRO A 920 13.69 24.62 19.25
C PRO A 920 13.04 24.60 17.85
N LEU A 921 12.02 25.45 17.65
CA LEU A 921 11.40 25.65 16.33
C LEU A 921 12.30 26.44 15.38
N HIS A 922 13.21 27.26 15.93
CA HIS A 922 14.19 28.02 15.15
C HIS A 922 15.29 27.11 14.59
N LEU A 923 15.40 27.12 13.27
CA LEU A 923 16.53 26.53 12.56
C LEU A 923 17.70 27.51 12.55
N PRO A 924 18.96 27.02 12.48
CA PRO A 924 20.10 27.84 12.12
C PRO A 924 19.85 28.60 10.81
N ASP A 925 20.65 29.63 10.53
CA ASP A 925 20.57 30.32 9.25
C ASP A 925 20.82 29.34 8.08
N ARG A 926 20.27 29.65 6.90
CA ARG A 926 20.32 28.78 5.70
C ARG A 926 21.74 28.38 5.30
N ARG A 927 22.73 29.24 5.54
CA ARG A 927 24.13 28.95 5.22
C ARG A 927 24.66 27.87 6.15
N THR A 928 24.43 28.02 7.44
CA THR A 928 24.78 27.01 8.44
C THR A 928 24.06 25.68 8.16
N LEU A 929 22.75 25.71 7.89
CA LEU A 929 21.97 24.50 7.53
C LEU A 929 22.58 23.74 6.35
N LEU A 930 22.92 24.46 5.27
CA LEU A 930 23.43 23.85 4.04
C LEU A 930 24.87 23.35 4.22
N LEU A 931 25.73 24.10 4.92
CA LEU A 931 27.13 23.72 5.16
C LEU A 931 27.26 22.57 6.17
N ASP A 932 26.55 22.63 7.29
CA ASP A 932 26.54 21.59 8.33
C ASP A 932 26.00 20.27 7.76
N SER A 933 25.04 20.37 6.85
CA SER A 933 24.50 19.19 6.18
C SER A 933 25.47 18.70 5.10
N ALA A 934 25.95 19.55 4.18
CA ALA A 934 26.72 19.15 3.00
C ALA A 934 28.19 18.75 3.24
N GLY A 935 28.76 18.96 4.43
CA GLY A 935 30.09 18.45 4.78
C GLY A 935 31.28 19.06 4.01
N GLY A 936 31.18 20.33 3.60
CA GLY A 936 32.33 21.07 3.03
C GLY A 936 32.32 21.32 1.51
N GLY A 937 31.15 21.42 0.86
CA GLY A 937 31.02 21.73 -0.57
C GLY A 937 31.53 23.12 -1.03
N ASN A 938 31.51 23.36 -2.35
CA ASN A 938 31.98 24.60 -2.96
C ASN A 938 31.20 25.83 -2.44
N ARG A 939 31.86 26.63 -1.59
CA ARG A 939 31.25 27.77 -0.88
C ARG A 939 30.56 28.79 -1.81
N SER A 940 31.08 29.00 -3.03
CA SER A 940 30.50 29.95 -3.99
C SER A 940 29.16 29.46 -4.55
N LYS A 941 29.04 28.16 -4.77
CA LYS A 941 27.82 27.51 -5.26
C LYS A 941 26.79 27.31 -4.14
N VAL A 942 27.24 27.09 -2.91
CA VAL A 942 26.39 27.09 -1.70
C VAL A 942 25.72 28.46 -1.56
N ASP A 943 26.48 29.54 -1.73
CA ASP A 943 25.94 30.90 -1.69
C ASP A 943 24.98 31.18 -2.86
N GLU A 944 25.18 30.56 -4.02
CA GLU A 944 24.24 30.62 -5.15
C GLU A 944 22.91 29.93 -4.84
N ALA A 945 22.93 28.71 -4.30
CA ALA A 945 21.73 27.98 -3.90
C ALA A 945 20.94 28.74 -2.81
N ILE A 946 21.63 29.30 -1.80
CA ILE A 946 20.99 30.09 -0.74
C ILE A 946 20.33 31.35 -1.30
N ARG A 947 21.00 32.06 -2.22
CA ARG A 947 20.41 33.24 -2.88
C ARG A 947 19.17 32.85 -3.67
N LEU A 948 19.24 31.78 -4.47
CA LEU A 948 18.14 31.32 -5.30
C LEU A 948 16.91 30.93 -4.46
N VAL A 949 17.11 30.15 -3.39
CA VAL A 949 16.03 29.79 -2.46
C VAL A 949 15.51 31.03 -1.73
N GLY A 950 16.38 31.97 -1.36
CA GLY A 950 16.01 33.23 -0.74
C GLY A 950 15.05 34.07 -1.56
N THR A 951 15.20 34.07 -2.89
CA THR A 951 14.36 34.83 -3.84
C THR A 951 13.42 33.94 -4.65
N LEU A 952 13.13 32.73 -4.18
CA LEU A 952 12.43 31.70 -4.96
C LEU A 952 11.09 32.19 -5.51
N GLU A 953 10.34 33.00 -4.77
CA GLU A 953 9.07 33.61 -5.17
C GLU A 953 9.16 34.50 -6.42
N THR A 954 10.36 34.94 -6.80
CA THR A 954 10.60 35.74 -8.02
C THR A 954 11.11 34.91 -9.19
N VAL A 955 11.43 33.63 -8.95
CA VAL A 955 11.98 32.73 -9.96
C VAL A 955 10.84 32.27 -10.89
N ARG A 956 11.08 32.39 -12.20
CA ARG A 956 10.10 32.01 -13.23
C ARG A 956 10.00 30.49 -13.43
N ASP A 957 11.09 29.79 -13.20
CA ASP A 957 11.16 28.33 -13.32
C ASP A 957 11.97 27.73 -12.16
N ALA A 958 11.26 27.04 -11.27
CA ALA A 958 11.84 26.40 -10.09
C ALA A 958 12.82 25.26 -10.44
N SER A 959 12.80 24.72 -11.66
CA SER A 959 13.75 23.69 -12.12
C SER A 959 15.21 24.17 -12.05
N THR A 960 15.44 25.48 -12.18
CA THR A 960 16.75 26.14 -12.01
C THR A 960 17.42 25.78 -10.68
N LEU A 961 16.63 25.49 -9.64
CA LEU A 961 17.16 25.03 -8.36
C LEU A 961 17.93 23.72 -8.51
N LEU A 962 17.40 22.75 -9.25
CA LEU A 962 18.10 21.48 -9.50
C LEU A 962 19.35 21.68 -10.34
N GLU A 963 19.34 22.57 -11.33
CA GLU A 963 20.54 22.88 -12.12
C GLU A 963 21.71 23.34 -11.24
N VAL A 964 21.44 24.29 -10.31
CA VAL A 964 22.44 24.75 -9.33
C VAL A 964 22.89 23.60 -8.40
N MET A 965 21.96 22.73 -8.01
CA MET A 965 22.25 21.60 -7.12
C MET A 965 23.04 20.47 -7.80
N VAL A 966 22.88 20.28 -9.12
CA VAL A 966 23.70 19.35 -9.92
C VAL A 966 25.14 19.85 -10.03
N ASP A 967 25.31 21.16 -10.24
CA ASP A 967 26.63 21.80 -10.33
C ASP A 967 27.41 21.79 -9.01
N LEU A 968 26.74 21.69 -7.86
CA LEU A 968 27.36 21.69 -6.53
C LEU A 968 28.27 20.48 -6.25
N CYS A 969 28.11 19.38 -6.99
CA CYS A 969 28.86 18.15 -6.80
C CYS A 969 30.02 17.93 -7.79
N GLY A 970 30.16 18.80 -8.79
CA GLY A 970 31.30 18.81 -9.74
C GLY A 970 32.45 19.65 -9.20
#